data_AF-A0A178EBN2-F1
#
_entry.id   AF-A0A178EBN2-F1
#
_cell.length_a   1.000
_cell.length_b   1.000
_cell.length_c   1.000
_cell.angle_alpha   90.00
_cell.angle_beta   90.00
_cell.angle_gamma   90.00
#
_symmetry.space_group_name_H-M   'P 1'
#
loop_
_entity.id
_entity.type
_entity.pdbx_description
1 polymer ?
#
loop_
_entity_poly.entity_id
_entity_poly.type
_entity_poly.pdbx_seq_one_letter_code
_entity_poly.pdbx_strand_id
1 'polypeptide(L)'
;MAGEDHDPAAAASDALSLHTIAEQDAYAAEQEDADFALALQLEEEENQAFIASQSQHQSNTGNDTQTLPTEPYRDDPDASTDDPNEPPPPYRDDPDAIQDEEDENIEAQHTAASTRRRRFCIPKPTIKTPFFKTAGQNLKKLPLCALTAIAIFLGVILGSMFLLMHLFRSTPKELAWRASGSANYDLKLPKLYPALEANASEECKTMWEKYASKLYCQEQILSSAWDDSNPEDVKKSQVDPWAYSDWVCFSGCSSSISGLRNPMSNGCYRHTDRFDIESYGKDGKQYFEKDTLPEGPMEVARILQERYDRLCALPPSGHKQSEWGTCAADVWMKWGVVDGRNERTLNSLENFVEATNVKAVIPSGLRTGTVKIIKEEKKYEVQVPERRVGPGAGETDCGFCTGDWLERKMRSFEYGALINPKTGEAFGLSEFNEYMTKIIKRCEEGLADGILDRVHDRWEKYGWWCRGRPCNEDKKVTDEVRTFLHGMQRDDWPLPELRKMANQRNAPKNALNALHDGLLSLPHSIWFNDDVAIREIIPDIYRVGTLCSESNRNAIERVQRLHGAEFNATEQPKYMMFRTWDLAREQVEQICLNTRPNLIVKQGTVYCAPGYAAIGHPEFIFSDREPPKGAIVKVFSTAIDKLDAKLPYFVPRPSDEEAQHILGRTVIESVCNPCTGELLVGRNPDWKDRIAKFLHDDGVNATEYTGVAKKWFATCSKMMGHELSREQRKIIWERVGLEPDD
;
A
#
# COMPACT_ATOMS: atom_id res chain seq x y z
N MET A 1 14.68 56.35 -51.45
CA MET A 1 16.14 56.49 -51.42
C MET A 1 16.71 55.10 -51.24
N ALA A 2 17.57 54.68 -52.16
CA ALA A 2 18.20 53.35 -52.29
C ALA A 2 19.08 52.98 -51.06
N GLY A 3 19.44 51.73 -50.77
CA GLY A 3 19.31 50.40 -51.42
C GLY A 3 19.15 49.30 -50.35
N GLU A 4 18.66 48.08 -50.65
CA GLU A 4 19.40 46.92 -51.22
C GLU A 4 20.70 46.60 -50.42
N ASP A 5 21.02 45.39 -49.95
CA ASP A 5 20.45 44.04 -50.12
C ASP A 5 21.21 43.05 -49.17
N HIS A 6 20.69 41.82 -49.10
CA HIS A 6 21.31 40.54 -48.66
C HIS A 6 21.11 39.99 -47.23
N ASP A 7 20.10 39.11 -47.15
CA ASP A 7 20.16 37.79 -46.49
C ASP A 7 20.70 36.77 -47.55
N PRO A 8 21.40 35.64 -47.24
CA PRO A 8 20.80 34.51 -46.51
C PRO A 8 21.74 33.58 -45.69
N ALA A 9 21.10 32.69 -44.94
CA ALA A 9 21.65 31.52 -44.25
C ALA A 9 22.43 30.50 -45.12
N ALA A 10 23.44 29.83 -44.53
CA ALA A 10 23.54 28.35 -44.39
C ALA A 10 24.99 27.84 -44.16
N ALA A 11 25.08 26.74 -43.39
CA ALA A 11 26.11 25.70 -43.33
C ALA A 11 27.31 25.82 -42.34
N ALA A 12 27.08 25.25 -41.14
CA ALA A 12 27.76 24.09 -40.55
C ALA A 12 29.30 23.97 -40.42
N SER A 13 29.70 23.64 -39.17
CA SER A 13 30.80 22.78 -38.70
C SER A 13 32.24 23.30 -38.74
N ASP A 14 32.83 23.55 -37.56
CA ASP A 14 33.87 22.66 -37.02
C ASP A 14 34.27 23.01 -35.57
N ALA A 15 34.87 22.01 -34.94
CA ALA A 15 34.86 21.70 -33.52
C ALA A 15 36.01 22.28 -32.67
N LEU A 16 35.78 22.23 -31.35
CA LEU A 16 36.73 22.08 -30.22
C LEU A 16 37.87 23.12 -30.02
N SER A 17 37.88 23.78 -28.86
CA SER A 17 38.99 23.64 -27.90
C SER A 17 38.62 24.12 -26.48
N LEU A 18 39.01 23.31 -25.50
CA LEU A 18 38.93 23.53 -24.06
C LEU A 18 39.94 24.56 -23.53
N HIS A 19 39.62 25.06 -22.32
CA HIS A 19 40.44 25.68 -21.26
C HIS A 19 40.76 27.19 -21.36
N THR A 20 40.24 27.98 -20.40
CA THR A 20 41.02 28.52 -19.26
C THR A 20 40.12 29.15 -18.19
N ILE A 21 40.65 29.17 -16.97
CA ILE A 21 40.05 29.46 -15.66
C ILE A 21 40.29 30.94 -15.26
N ALA A 22 39.33 31.50 -14.51
CA ALA A 22 39.41 32.62 -13.55
C ALA A 22 39.68 34.06 -14.05
N GLU A 23 38.74 34.95 -13.72
CA GLU A 23 38.99 36.14 -12.89
C GLU A 23 37.66 36.60 -12.25
N GLN A 24 37.71 36.95 -10.96
CA GLN A 24 36.59 37.38 -10.12
C GLN A 24 36.31 38.87 -10.33
N ASP A 25 35.10 39.22 -10.74
CA ASP A 25 34.63 40.62 -10.79
C ASP A 25 33.98 41.02 -9.45
N ALA A 26 34.64 41.91 -8.73
CA ALA A 26 34.22 42.49 -7.45
C ALA A 26 33.04 43.50 -7.57
N TYR A 27 32.37 43.55 -8.72
CA TYR A 27 31.22 44.44 -8.97
C TYR A 27 29.87 43.70 -8.97
N ALA A 28 29.84 42.36 -8.83
CA ALA A 28 28.59 41.60 -8.72
C ALA A 28 27.92 41.73 -7.34
N ALA A 29 28.69 41.99 -6.28
CA ALA A 29 28.18 42.03 -4.90
C ALA A 29 27.32 43.26 -4.60
N GLU A 30 27.58 44.42 -5.22
CA GLU A 30 26.76 45.63 -4.99
C GLU A 30 25.42 45.59 -5.75
N GLN A 31 25.29 44.71 -6.75
CA GLN A 31 24.06 44.55 -7.53
C GLN A 31 23.10 43.55 -6.87
N GLU A 32 23.63 42.50 -6.22
CA GLU A 32 22.84 41.54 -5.43
C GLU A 32 22.17 42.18 -4.22
N ASP A 33 22.82 43.14 -3.54
CA ASP A 33 22.24 43.84 -2.39
C ASP A 33 21.07 44.77 -2.79
N ALA A 34 21.14 45.36 -3.99
CA ALA A 34 20.06 46.21 -4.53
C ALA A 34 18.85 45.37 -4.98
N ASP A 35 19.09 44.22 -5.59
CA ASP A 35 18.03 43.29 -6.00
C ASP A 35 17.37 42.62 -4.78
N PHE A 36 18.14 42.35 -3.73
CA PHE A 36 17.62 41.84 -2.46
C PHE A 36 16.75 42.87 -1.72
N ALA A 37 17.13 44.14 -1.72
CA ALA A 37 16.33 45.20 -1.12
C ALA A 37 15.00 45.42 -1.88
N LEU A 38 15.02 45.31 -3.21
CA LEU A 38 13.81 45.40 -4.03
C LEU A 38 12.87 44.21 -3.82
N ALA A 39 13.41 42.99 -3.66
CA ALA A 39 12.62 41.79 -3.36
C ALA A 39 11.92 41.88 -2.00
N LEU A 40 12.60 42.40 -0.98
CA LEU A 40 12.02 42.64 0.35
C LEU A 40 10.88 43.66 0.33
N GLN A 41 11.00 44.71 -0.50
CA GLN A 41 9.96 45.73 -0.63
C GLN A 41 8.70 45.21 -1.34
N LEU A 42 8.87 44.32 -2.34
CA LEU A 42 7.74 43.66 -3.01
C LEU A 42 7.03 42.66 -2.09
N GLU A 43 7.76 41.96 -1.22
CA GLU A 43 7.17 41.05 -0.22
C GLU A 43 6.34 41.80 0.84
N GLU A 44 6.74 43.02 1.23
CA GLU A 44 5.95 43.86 2.12
C GLU A 44 4.67 44.41 1.46
N GLU A 45 4.71 44.76 0.17
CA GLU A 45 3.51 45.21 -0.57
C GLU A 45 2.51 44.06 -0.78
N GLU A 46 2.96 42.83 -1.06
CA GLU A 46 2.07 41.66 -1.17
C GLU A 46 1.43 41.29 0.17
N ASN A 47 2.17 41.38 1.29
CA ASN A 47 1.62 41.12 2.62
C ASN A 47 0.55 42.15 3.02
N GLN A 48 0.69 43.42 2.63
CA GLN A 48 -0.33 44.43 2.89
C GLN A 48 -1.58 44.24 2.03
N ALA A 49 -1.44 43.80 0.78
CA ALA A 49 -2.56 43.45 -0.09
C ALA A 49 -3.35 42.22 0.43
N PHE A 50 -2.66 41.24 1.02
CA PHE A 50 -3.29 40.06 1.62
C PHE A 50 -4.14 40.41 2.85
N ILE A 51 -3.65 41.27 3.74
CA ILE A 51 -4.38 41.71 4.94
C ILE A 51 -5.65 42.50 4.58
N ALA A 52 -5.63 43.28 3.50
CA ALA A 52 -6.82 43.99 3.02
C ALA A 52 -7.92 43.05 2.52
N SER A 53 -7.55 41.92 1.89
CA SER A 53 -8.51 40.96 1.32
C SER A 53 -9.28 40.11 2.36
N GLN A 54 -8.73 39.92 3.56
CA GLN A 54 -9.38 39.12 4.61
C GLN A 54 -10.54 39.86 5.32
N SER A 55 -10.66 41.18 5.14
CA SER A 55 -11.64 41.99 5.87
C SER A 55 -13.02 42.15 5.20
N GLN A 56 -13.24 41.53 4.03
CA GLN A 56 -14.47 41.72 3.22
C GLN A 56 -15.42 40.51 3.08
N HIS A 57 -15.18 39.39 3.77
CA HIS A 57 -16.06 38.21 3.68
C HIS A 57 -16.72 37.83 5.01
N GLN A 58 -17.57 38.73 5.54
CA GLN A 58 -18.65 38.37 6.46
C GLN A 58 -19.91 39.18 6.16
N SER A 59 -20.88 38.58 5.45
CA SER A 59 -22.33 38.77 5.63
C SER A 59 -23.13 38.08 4.51
N ASN A 60 -23.88 37.02 4.84
CA ASN A 60 -25.36 37.00 4.76
C ASN A 60 -25.96 35.60 4.91
N THR A 61 -27.08 35.58 5.63
CA THR A 61 -27.99 34.50 6.01
C THR A 61 -29.14 34.30 5.02
N GLY A 62 -29.79 33.13 5.01
CA GLY A 62 -31.11 32.92 4.39
C GLY A 62 -31.66 31.49 4.49
N ASN A 63 -32.83 31.34 5.12
CA ASN A 63 -33.59 30.13 5.49
C ASN A 63 -34.58 29.61 4.41
N ASP A 64 -35.24 28.47 4.74
CA ASP A 64 -36.62 28.00 4.39
C ASP A 64 -36.80 26.94 3.28
N THR A 65 -37.75 25.97 3.30
CA THR A 65 -38.44 25.10 4.29
C THR A 65 -39.20 23.98 3.52
N GLN A 66 -39.58 22.86 4.19
CA GLN A 66 -40.73 21.93 3.96
C GLN A 66 -40.75 20.96 2.74
N THR A 67 -40.62 19.62 2.92
CA THR A 67 -41.59 18.53 3.27
C THR A 67 -42.78 18.28 2.34
N LEU A 68 -42.92 17.03 1.82
CA LEU A 68 -44.05 16.07 2.01
C LEU A 68 -43.92 14.83 1.08
N PRO A 69 -44.68 13.73 1.28
CA PRO A 69 -44.16 12.37 1.45
C PRO A 69 -44.57 11.43 0.30
N THR A 70 -43.98 10.24 0.21
CA THR A 70 -44.68 9.10 -0.44
C THR A 70 -44.24 7.77 0.16
N GLU A 71 -45.24 6.93 0.40
CA GLU A 71 -45.29 5.64 1.09
C GLU A 71 -44.60 4.47 0.36
N PRO A 72 -44.44 3.30 1.03
CA PRO A 72 -43.42 2.29 0.77
C PRO A 72 -43.83 1.31 -0.34
N TYR A 73 -42.84 0.77 -1.05
CA TYR A 73 -43.05 -0.38 -1.92
C TYR A 73 -42.20 -1.57 -1.48
N ARG A 74 -42.80 -2.74 -1.69
CA ARG A 74 -42.62 -4.03 -1.04
C ARG A 74 -41.90 -4.98 -1.99
N ASP A 75 -41.23 -5.97 -1.39
CA ASP A 75 -40.59 -7.18 -1.92
C ASP A 75 -40.97 -7.59 -3.36
N ASP A 76 -39.95 -7.90 -4.17
CA ASP A 76 -40.06 -9.04 -5.08
C ASP A 76 -38.72 -9.82 -5.09
N PRO A 77 -38.71 -11.07 -4.58
CA PRO A 77 -37.58 -11.98 -4.59
C PRO A 77 -37.66 -12.84 -5.86
N ASP A 78 -36.82 -12.59 -6.86
CA ASP A 78 -36.51 -13.58 -7.90
C ASP A 78 -35.35 -13.08 -8.78
N ALA A 79 -34.13 -13.40 -8.36
CA ALA A 79 -32.99 -13.60 -9.25
C ALA A 79 -32.06 -14.64 -8.62
N SER A 80 -32.60 -15.82 -8.36
CA SER A 80 -31.86 -17.03 -8.02
C SER A 80 -31.18 -17.60 -9.27
N THR A 81 -29.85 -17.62 -9.27
CA THR A 81 -29.07 -18.66 -9.95
C THR A 81 -27.86 -19.00 -9.10
N ASP A 82 -28.10 -19.58 -7.93
CA ASP A 82 -27.12 -20.39 -7.19
C ASP A 82 -27.77 -21.77 -7.04
N ASP A 83 -27.14 -22.81 -7.61
CA ASP A 83 -27.61 -24.20 -7.48
C ASP A 83 -27.45 -24.65 -6.02
N PRO A 84 -28.53 -24.98 -5.28
CA PRO A 84 -28.45 -25.37 -3.88
C PRO A 84 -27.79 -26.74 -3.64
N ASN A 85 -27.39 -27.46 -4.69
CA ASN A 85 -26.83 -28.81 -4.61
C ASN A 85 -25.33 -28.90 -4.91
N GLU A 86 -24.64 -27.79 -5.14
CA GLU A 86 -23.18 -27.82 -5.23
C GLU A 86 -22.61 -27.78 -3.80
N PRO A 87 -21.97 -28.85 -3.31
CA PRO A 87 -21.37 -28.82 -1.98
C PRO A 87 -20.23 -27.80 -1.95
N PRO A 88 -20.09 -27.03 -0.85
CA PRO A 88 -19.02 -26.05 -0.70
C PRO A 88 -17.65 -26.73 -0.84
N PRO A 89 -16.61 -25.99 -1.28
CA PRO A 89 -15.28 -26.55 -1.42
C PRO A 89 -14.80 -27.14 -0.08
N PRO A 90 -14.11 -28.29 -0.09
CA PRO A 90 -13.78 -29.03 1.12
C PRO A 90 -12.74 -28.32 2.00
N TYR A 91 -12.86 -28.49 3.31
CA TYR A 91 -11.85 -28.02 4.27
C TYR A 91 -10.57 -28.86 4.20
N ARG A 92 -9.40 -28.25 4.36
CA ARG A 92 -8.11 -28.96 4.27
C ARG A 92 -7.77 -29.83 5.48
N ASP A 93 -8.42 -29.60 6.63
CA ASP A 93 -8.19 -30.33 7.88
C ASP A 93 -9.42 -31.13 8.38
N ASP A 94 -10.55 -31.06 7.68
CA ASP A 94 -11.74 -31.88 7.93
C ASP A 94 -11.51 -33.31 7.43
N PRO A 95 -11.71 -34.34 8.28
CA PRO A 95 -11.55 -35.73 7.85
C PRO A 95 -12.57 -36.18 6.78
N ASP A 96 -13.66 -35.43 6.57
CA ASP A 96 -14.78 -35.77 5.67
C ASP A 96 -14.82 -34.91 4.38
N ALA A 97 -13.79 -34.10 4.14
CA ALA A 97 -13.60 -33.33 2.91
C ALA A 97 -13.42 -34.25 1.68
N ILE A 98 -14.32 -34.16 0.69
CA ILE A 98 -14.18 -34.85 -0.60
C ILE A 98 -12.96 -34.26 -1.32
N GLN A 99 -11.94 -35.04 -1.65
CA GLN A 99 -10.85 -34.54 -2.49
C GLN A 99 -11.41 -34.16 -3.85
N ASP A 100 -11.03 -33.00 -4.41
CA ASP A 100 -11.41 -32.61 -5.77
C ASP A 100 -11.00 -33.76 -6.73
N GLU A 101 -11.97 -34.54 -7.19
CA GLU A 101 -11.75 -35.73 -8.05
C GLU A 101 -11.17 -35.38 -9.44
N GLU A 102 -10.95 -34.10 -9.74
CA GLU A 102 -10.23 -33.67 -10.95
C GLU A 102 -8.71 -33.93 -10.89
N ASP A 103 -8.14 -34.21 -9.71
CA ASP A 103 -6.72 -34.54 -9.55
C ASP A 103 -6.43 -36.07 -9.47
N GLU A 104 -7.43 -36.94 -9.30
CA GLU A 104 -7.22 -38.39 -9.12
C GLU A 104 -7.10 -39.21 -10.43
N ASN A 105 -7.47 -38.66 -11.58
CA ASN A 105 -7.51 -39.43 -12.84
C ASN A 105 -6.15 -39.63 -13.55
N ILE A 106 -5.02 -39.30 -12.91
CA ILE A 106 -3.67 -39.56 -13.48
C ILE A 106 -2.95 -40.73 -12.77
N GLU A 107 -3.43 -41.22 -11.62
CA GLU A 107 -2.66 -42.16 -10.80
C GLU A 107 -3.14 -43.63 -10.83
N ALA A 108 -3.59 -44.12 -11.98
CA ALA A 108 -3.81 -45.56 -12.22
C ALA A 108 -2.65 -46.23 -12.98
N GLN A 109 -1.41 -46.00 -12.55
CA GLN A 109 -0.27 -46.90 -12.79
C GLN A 109 0.93 -46.37 -12.01
N HIS A 110 1.20 -46.91 -10.82
CA HIS A 110 2.54 -47.24 -10.31
C HIS A 110 2.51 -47.55 -8.80
N THR A 111 1.84 -48.64 -8.43
CA THR A 111 2.19 -49.36 -7.20
C THR A 111 3.06 -50.57 -7.54
N ALA A 112 4.34 -50.54 -7.15
CA ALA A 112 4.98 -51.63 -6.41
C ALA A 112 6.51 -51.40 -6.19
N ALA A 113 6.87 -51.36 -4.91
CA ALA A 113 8.04 -52.02 -4.31
C ALA A 113 9.47 -51.52 -4.62
N SER A 114 10.00 -50.79 -3.63
CA SER A 114 11.16 -51.18 -2.81
C SER A 114 12.37 -51.89 -3.47
N THR A 115 13.53 -51.23 -3.35
CA THR A 115 14.86 -51.81 -3.04
C THR A 115 15.41 -52.92 -3.96
N ARG A 116 16.34 -52.56 -4.87
CA ARG A 116 17.70 -53.15 -4.94
C ARG A 116 18.55 -52.52 -6.06
N ARG A 117 19.75 -52.06 -5.69
CA ARG A 117 20.87 -51.80 -6.62
C ARG A 117 21.11 -53.00 -7.54
N ARG A 118 20.97 -52.83 -8.86
CA ARG A 118 21.73 -53.59 -9.87
C ARG A 118 21.96 -52.72 -11.11
N ARG A 119 23.24 -52.56 -11.46
CA ARG A 119 23.72 -52.12 -12.79
C ARG A 119 23.12 -53.05 -13.84
N PHE A 120 22.66 -52.57 -15.00
CA PHE A 120 22.82 -53.33 -16.25
C PHE A 120 22.66 -52.45 -17.50
N CYS A 121 23.29 -52.99 -18.54
CA CYS A 121 23.69 -52.44 -19.82
C CYS A 121 22.55 -52.09 -20.79
N ILE A 122 22.90 -51.21 -21.74
CA ILE A 122 22.12 -50.84 -22.93
C ILE A 122 22.01 -52.04 -23.90
N PRO A 123 20.81 -52.45 -24.32
CA PRO A 123 20.62 -53.24 -25.53
C PRO A 123 19.98 -52.42 -26.65
N LYS A 124 20.57 -52.48 -27.85
CA LYS A 124 19.99 -51.99 -29.10
C LYS A 124 18.76 -52.83 -29.49
N PRO A 125 17.62 -52.24 -29.88
CA PRO A 125 16.57 -53.01 -30.54
C PRO A 125 16.87 -53.16 -32.03
N THR A 126 16.95 -54.42 -32.44
CA THR A 126 16.94 -54.89 -33.82
C THR A 126 15.49 -54.95 -34.27
N ILE A 127 15.10 -54.07 -35.21
CA ILE A 127 13.78 -54.13 -35.85
C ILE A 127 13.86 -55.16 -36.99
N LYS A 128 13.11 -56.25 -36.86
CA LYS A 128 12.80 -57.18 -37.94
C LYS A 128 11.39 -56.83 -38.46
N THR A 129 11.32 -56.32 -39.68
CA THR A 129 10.08 -56.24 -40.47
C THR A 129 10.02 -57.39 -41.47
N PRO A 130 8.93 -58.16 -41.56
CA PRO A 130 8.73 -59.09 -42.66
C PRO A 130 7.80 -58.47 -43.73
N PHE A 131 7.89 -59.03 -44.94
CA PHE A 131 7.00 -58.84 -46.10
C PHE A 131 7.00 -57.48 -46.81
N PHE A 132 7.80 -57.38 -47.88
CA PHE A 132 7.28 -57.24 -49.26
C PHE A 132 8.34 -57.79 -50.24
N LYS A 133 8.09 -59.01 -50.73
CA LYS A 133 8.70 -59.53 -51.97
C LYS A 133 7.71 -59.30 -53.10
N THR A 134 8.28 -59.04 -54.29
CA THR A 134 7.68 -59.02 -55.64
C THR A 134 7.01 -57.71 -56.07
N ALA A 135 7.80 -56.82 -56.69
CA ALA A 135 7.39 -55.98 -57.84
C ALA A 135 8.62 -55.31 -58.47
N GLY A 136 9.53 -56.13 -59.03
CA GLY A 136 10.49 -55.66 -60.00
C GLY A 136 9.89 -55.80 -61.39
N GLN A 137 9.36 -54.70 -61.93
CA GLN A 137 9.23 -54.34 -63.36
C GLN A 137 8.07 -53.35 -63.52
N ASN A 138 8.43 -52.06 -63.55
CA ASN A 138 7.85 -50.98 -64.37
C ASN A 138 8.19 -49.63 -63.75
N LEU A 139 9.44 -49.23 -63.94
CA LEU A 139 9.85 -47.83 -63.85
C LEU A 139 9.20 -47.08 -65.03
N LYS A 140 8.13 -46.34 -64.74
CA LYS A 140 7.80 -45.04 -65.36
C LYS A 140 6.59 -44.47 -64.63
N LYS A 141 6.75 -43.27 -64.06
CA LYS A 141 5.86 -42.49 -63.17
C LYS A 141 6.13 -42.68 -61.67
N LEU A 142 7.29 -42.24 -61.20
CA LEU A 142 7.59 -42.16 -59.77
C LEU A 142 8.33 -40.90 -59.28
N PRO A 143 8.10 -39.68 -59.83
CA PRO A 143 8.49 -38.47 -59.11
C PRO A 143 7.46 -38.04 -58.04
N LEU A 144 6.20 -38.47 -58.13
CA LEU A 144 5.13 -37.97 -57.24
C LEU A 144 5.14 -38.62 -55.83
N CYS A 145 5.29 -39.94 -55.74
CA CYS A 145 5.27 -40.64 -54.44
C CYS A 145 6.48 -40.34 -53.55
N ALA A 146 7.64 -40.09 -54.16
CA ALA A 146 8.84 -39.68 -53.43
C ALA A 146 8.70 -38.25 -52.89
N LEU A 147 8.10 -37.34 -53.68
CA LEU A 147 7.80 -35.97 -53.24
C LEU A 147 6.76 -35.95 -52.09
N THR A 148 5.71 -36.78 -52.15
CA THR A 148 4.72 -36.86 -51.07
C THR A 148 5.30 -37.45 -49.79
N ALA A 149 6.17 -38.46 -49.88
CA ALA A 149 6.84 -39.02 -48.70
C ALA A 149 7.78 -38.00 -48.04
N ILE A 150 8.54 -37.24 -48.83
CA ILE A 150 9.41 -36.15 -48.32
C ILE A 150 8.58 -35.04 -47.69
N ALA A 151 7.45 -34.66 -48.30
CA ALA A 151 6.56 -33.63 -47.75
C ALA A 151 5.92 -34.05 -46.42
N ILE A 152 5.51 -35.33 -46.29
CA ILE A 152 4.98 -35.87 -45.02
C ILE A 152 6.08 -35.91 -43.96
N PHE A 153 7.29 -36.32 -44.31
CA PHE A 153 8.41 -36.38 -43.36
C PHE A 153 8.82 -34.98 -42.88
N LEU A 154 8.87 -33.99 -43.79
CA LEU A 154 9.06 -32.58 -43.45
C LEU A 154 7.91 -32.04 -42.59
N GLY A 155 6.66 -32.41 -42.89
CA GLY A 155 5.50 -32.05 -42.07
C GLY A 155 5.57 -32.60 -40.65
N VAL A 156 6.05 -33.84 -40.47
CA VAL A 156 6.26 -34.43 -39.14
C VAL A 156 7.42 -33.78 -38.39
N ILE A 157 8.52 -33.44 -39.09
CA ILE A 157 9.66 -32.75 -38.46
C ILE A 157 9.28 -31.32 -38.07
N LEU A 158 8.62 -30.57 -38.96
CA LEU A 158 8.17 -29.22 -38.68
C LEU A 158 7.07 -29.21 -37.61
N GLY A 159 6.13 -30.17 -37.67
CA GLY A 159 5.10 -30.36 -36.65
C GLY A 159 5.67 -30.71 -35.28
N SER A 160 6.65 -31.61 -35.21
CA SER A 160 7.32 -31.97 -33.94
C SER A 160 8.21 -30.84 -33.41
N MET A 161 8.92 -30.09 -34.27
CA MET A 161 9.63 -28.87 -33.86
C MET A 161 8.67 -27.79 -33.35
N PHE A 162 7.53 -27.60 -34.00
CA PHE A 162 6.52 -26.64 -33.57
C PHE A 162 5.90 -27.06 -32.23
N LEU A 163 5.63 -28.35 -32.04
CA LEU A 163 5.13 -28.92 -30.78
C LEU A 163 6.16 -28.81 -29.65
N LEU A 164 7.44 -29.06 -29.92
CA LEU A 164 8.54 -28.86 -28.98
C LEU A 164 8.71 -27.38 -28.61
N MET A 165 8.64 -26.45 -29.58
CA MET A 165 8.69 -25.02 -29.28
C MET A 165 7.49 -24.53 -28.46
N HIS A 166 6.31 -25.13 -28.63
CA HIS A 166 5.14 -24.81 -27.81
C HIS A 166 5.22 -25.43 -26.40
N LEU A 167 5.78 -26.63 -26.26
CA LEU A 167 5.96 -27.30 -24.96
C LEU A 167 7.05 -26.67 -24.09
N PHE A 168 8.06 -26.03 -24.69
CA PHE A 168 9.18 -25.39 -23.97
C PHE A 168 9.09 -23.86 -23.89
N ARG A 169 7.90 -23.27 -24.03
CA ARG A 169 7.72 -21.83 -23.87
C ARG A 169 7.87 -21.45 -22.38
N SER A 170 9.10 -21.16 -21.97
CA SER A 170 9.38 -20.64 -20.62
C SER A 170 8.60 -19.35 -20.39
N THR A 171 7.95 -19.24 -19.25
CA THR A 171 7.23 -18.01 -18.87
C THR A 171 8.21 -16.84 -18.74
N PRO A 172 7.76 -15.58 -18.94
CA PRO A 172 8.61 -14.40 -18.72
C PRO A 172 9.24 -14.39 -17.31
N LYS A 173 8.48 -14.87 -16.31
CA LYS A 173 8.94 -15.02 -14.92
C LYS A 173 10.10 -15.99 -14.79
N GLU A 174 10.03 -17.17 -15.43
CA GLU A 174 11.15 -18.13 -15.44
C GLU A 174 12.39 -17.59 -16.16
N LEU A 175 12.20 -16.87 -17.27
CA LEU A 175 13.31 -16.27 -18.01
C LEU A 175 14.00 -15.17 -17.19
N ALA A 176 13.21 -14.32 -16.51
CA ALA A 176 13.74 -13.30 -15.59
C ALA A 176 14.47 -13.94 -14.41
N TRP A 177 13.88 -14.98 -13.80
CA TRP A 177 14.50 -15.73 -12.71
C TRP A 177 15.86 -16.29 -13.12
N ARG A 178 15.95 -17.00 -14.25
CA ARG A 178 17.22 -17.55 -14.78
C ARG A 178 18.22 -16.46 -15.13
N ALA A 179 17.79 -15.37 -15.77
CA ALA A 179 18.66 -14.27 -16.17
C ALA A 179 19.23 -13.48 -14.98
N SER A 180 18.46 -13.38 -13.88
CA SER A 180 18.92 -12.72 -12.67
C SER A 180 20.06 -13.47 -11.97
N GLY A 181 20.15 -14.79 -12.17
CA GLY A 181 21.04 -15.66 -11.39
C GLY A 181 20.68 -15.68 -9.91
N SER A 182 19.42 -15.38 -9.55
CA SER A 182 18.88 -15.53 -8.21
C SER A 182 18.70 -17.01 -7.89
N ALA A 183 18.85 -17.33 -6.61
CA ALA A 183 18.52 -18.64 -6.06
C ALA A 183 17.81 -18.44 -4.71
N ASN A 184 17.13 -19.49 -4.23
CA ASN A 184 16.64 -19.48 -2.85
C ASN A 184 17.81 -19.17 -1.90
N TYR A 185 17.60 -18.20 -1.01
CA TYR A 185 18.60 -17.68 -0.08
C TYR A 185 19.78 -16.92 -0.73
N ASP A 186 19.66 -16.52 -2.00
CA ASP A 186 20.58 -15.60 -2.70
C ASP A 186 19.78 -14.80 -3.75
N LEU A 187 18.77 -14.05 -3.30
CA LEU A 187 17.91 -13.28 -4.19
C LEU A 187 18.63 -11.99 -4.62
N LYS A 188 18.67 -11.74 -5.93
CA LYS A 188 19.35 -10.59 -6.54
C LYS A 188 18.31 -9.58 -7.00
N LEU A 189 17.78 -8.78 -6.06
CA LEU A 189 16.63 -7.91 -6.32
C LEU A 189 16.85 -6.92 -7.48
N PRO A 190 18.03 -6.25 -7.63
CA PRO A 190 18.27 -5.34 -8.75
C PRO A 190 18.17 -5.98 -10.14
N LYS A 191 18.23 -7.32 -10.22
CA LYS A 191 18.08 -8.06 -11.47
C LYS A 191 16.69 -8.68 -11.65
N LEU A 192 15.85 -8.64 -10.61
CA LEU A 192 14.46 -9.12 -10.63
C LEU A 192 13.48 -7.96 -10.82
N TYR A 193 13.76 -6.82 -10.20
CA TYR A 193 12.99 -5.57 -10.32
C TYR A 193 13.47 -4.74 -11.51
N PRO A 194 12.68 -3.73 -11.94
CA PRO A 194 13.12 -2.80 -12.96
C PRO A 194 14.39 -2.04 -12.56
N ALA A 195 15.09 -1.50 -13.55
CA ALA A 195 16.14 -0.54 -13.30
C ALA A 195 15.55 0.75 -12.69
N LEU A 196 16.37 1.51 -11.96
CA LEU A 196 15.97 2.84 -11.51
C LEU A 196 15.92 3.81 -12.69
N GLU A 197 15.04 4.80 -12.60
CA GLU A 197 14.96 5.86 -13.60
C GLU A 197 16.29 6.65 -13.70
N ALA A 198 16.51 7.29 -14.85
CA ALA A 198 17.76 8.00 -15.12
C ALA A 198 18.04 9.12 -14.09
N ASN A 199 16.98 9.77 -13.61
CA ASN A 199 16.98 10.85 -12.61
C ASN A 199 16.97 10.36 -11.15
N ALA A 200 16.98 9.05 -10.89
CA ALA A 200 17.19 8.53 -9.54
C ALA A 200 18.57 8.95 -9.03
N SER A 201 18.68 9.22 -7.74
CA SER A 201 19.93 9.66 -7.13
C SER A 201 21.02 8.60 -7.25
N GLU A 202 22.27 9.04 -7.45
CA GLU A 202 23.42 8.14 -7.48
C GLU A 202 23.64 7.43 -6.14
N GLU A 203 23.25 8.09 -5.03
CA GLU A 203 23.20 7.47 -3.71
C GLU A 203 22.24 6.29 -3.68
N CYS A 204 20.99 6.47 -4.14
CA CYS A 204 20.02 5.39 -4.18
C CYS A 204 20.45 4.25 -5.10
N LYS A 205 20.95 4.55 -6.31
CA LYS A 205 21.47 3.53 -7.24
C LYS A 205 22.56 2.69 -6.57
N THR A 206 23.52 3.34 -5.92
CA THR A 206 24.61 2.67 -5.21
C THR A 206 24.10 1.81 -4.06
N MET A 207 23.17 2.34 -3.25
CA MET A 207 22.60 1.62 -2.12
C MET A 207 21.78 0.41 -2.60
N TRP A 208 20.97 0.57 -3.64
CA TRP A 208 20.13 -0.49 -4.20
C TRP A 208 20.99 -1.63 -4.75
N GLU A 209 22.00 -1.31 -5.56
CA GLU A 209 22.93 -2.32 -6.07
C GLU A 209 23.71 -3.01 -4.95
N LYS A 210 24.17 -2.26 -3.95
CA LYS A 210 25.00 -2.81 -2.86
C LYS A 210 24.20 -3.70 -1.91
N TYR A 211 23.08 -3.21 -1.38
CA TYR A 211 22.35 -3.87 -0.29
C TYR A 211 21.26 -4.82 -0.80
N ALA A 212 20.71 -4.59 -1.99
CA ALA A 212 19.67 -5.46 -2.55
C ALA A 212 20.23 -6.58 -3.46
N SER A 213 21.54 -6.56 -3.75
CA SER A 213 22.20 -7.61 -4.55
C SER A 213 22.20 -8.99 -3.90
N LYS A 214 21.95 -9.08 -2.58
CA LYS A 214 21.92 -10.34 -1.87
C LYS A 214 20.94 -10.30 -0.70
N LEU A 215 19.76 -10.85 -0.93
CA LEU A 215 18.78 -11.11 0.14
C LEU A 215 18.79 -12.61 0.50
N TYR A 216 19.02 -12.91 1.78
CA TYR A 216 19.10 -14.27 2.29
C TYR A 216 17.70 -14.78 2.66
N CYS A 217 16.79 -14.82 1.69
CA CYS A 217 15.41 -15.29 1.87
C CYS A 217 15.04 -16.29 0.78
N GLN A 218 14.04 -17.13 1.05
CA GLN A 218 13.45 -17.99 0.04
C GLN A 218 12.61 -17.15 -0.95
N GLU A 219 12.57 -17.52 -2.23
CA GLU A 219 11.92 -16.78 -3.33
C GLU A 219 10.48 -16.32 -3.04
N GLN A 220 9.67 -17.10 -2.33
CA GLN A 220 8.25 -16.80 -2.14
C GLN A 220 7.99 -15.58 -1.27
N ILE A 221 8.98 -15.07 -0.51
CA ILE A 221 8.84 -13.74 0.12
C ILE A 221 8.53 -12.64 -0.90
N LEU A 222 8.90 -12.85 -2.17
CA LEU A 222 8.63 -11.93 -3.27
C LEU A 222 7.19 -12.03 -3.81
N SER A 223 6.42 -13.04 -3.44
CA SER A 223 5.06 -13.25 -3.94
C SER A 223 4.10 -12.18 -3.40
N SER A 224 3.38 -11.51 -4.30
CA SER A 224 2.29 -10.57 -3.94
C SER A 224 0.98 -11.27 -3.61
N ALA A 225 0.86 -12.57 -3.88
CA ALA A 225 -0.39 -13.31 -3.65
C ALA A 225 -0.85 -13.34 -2.18
N TRP A 226 0.05 -13.07 -1.23
CA TRP A 226 -0.30 -12.94 0.18
C TRP A 226 -0.83 -11.55 0.55
N ASP A 227 -0.53 -10.53 -0.24
CA ASP A 227 -0.65 -9.14 0.22
C ASP A 227 -2.09 -8.76 0.53
N ASP A 228 -3.00 -9.07 -0.38
CA ASP A 228 -4.42 -8.66 -0.33
C ASP A 228 -5.34 -9.68 0.36
N SER A 229 -4.77 -10.60 1.14
CA SER A 229 -5.54 -11.58 1.92
C SER A 229 -6.53 -12.40 1.06
N ASN A 230 -6.21 -12.65 -0.21
CA ASN A 230 -7.08 -13.38 -1.15
C ASN A 230 -6.66 -14.87 -1.25
N PRO A 231 -7.48 -15.82 -0.77
CA PRO A 231 -7.19 -17.25 -0.85
C PRO A 231 -6.97 -17.76 -2.27
N GLU A 232 -7.68 -17.21 -3.25
CA GLU A 232 -7.60 -17.67 -4.64
C GLU A 232 -6.26 -17.32 -5.29
N ASP A 233 -5.69 -16.16 -4.96
CA ASP A 233 -4.37 -15.77 -5.45
C ASP A 233 -3.27 -16.68 -4.89
N VAL A 234 -3.40 -17.08 -3.62
CA VAL A 234 -2.50 -18.03 -2.96
C VAL A 234 -2.58 -19.42 -3.59
N LYS A 235 -3.80 -19.93 -3.84
CA LYS A 235 -4.02 -21.22 -4.51
C LYS A 235 -3.45 -21.21 -5.93
N LYS A 236 -3.80 -20.20 -6.74
CA LYS A 236 -3.33 -20.04 -8.13
C LYS A 236 -1.82 -19.94 -8.21
N SER A 237 -1.19 -19.23 -7.26
CA SER A 237 0.25 -19.03 -7.23
C SER A 237 1.01 -20.16 -6.52
N GLN A 238 0.30 -21.13 -5.92
CA GLN A 238 0.86 -22.26 -5.16
C GLN A 238 1.83 -21.81 -4.05
N VAL A 239 1.51 -20.70 -3.37
CA VAL A 239 2.33 -20.11 -2.29
C VAL A 239 1.69 -20.31 -0.93
N ASP A 240 1.44 -21.55 -0.56
CA ASP A 240 0.77 -21.86 0.70
C ASP A 240 1.51 -21.28 1.94
N PRO A 241 0.85 -20.47 2.80
CA PRO A 241 1.46 -19.86 3.99
C PRO A 241 2.08 -20.87 4.95
N TRP A 242 1.44 -22.03 5.17
CA TRP A 242 1.97 -23.08 6.02
C TRP A 242 3.18 -23.77 5.37
N ALA A 243 3.11 -24.07 4.07
CA ALA A 243 4.21 -24.80 3.42
C ALA A 243 5.51 -24.00 3.40
N TYR A 244 5.40 -22.67 3.21
CA TYR A 244 6.53 -21.75 3.06
C TYR A 244 6.98 -21.08 4.36
N SER A 245 6.21 -21.15 5.45
CA SER A 245 6.57 -20.53 6.73
C SER A 245 7.96 -20.99 7.21
N ASP A 246 8.25 -22.29 7.22
CA ASP A 246 9.55 -22.83 7.66
C ASP A 246 10.73 -22.29 6.84
N TRP A 247 10.54 -22.07 5.54
CA TRP A 247 11.59 -21.64 4.63
C TRP A 247 11.79 -20.13 4.62
N VAL A 248 10.74 -19.36 4.92
CA VAL A 248 10.79 -17.90 4.96
C VAL A 248 11.14 -17.40 6.36
N CYS A 249 10.56 -17.98 7.41
CA CYS A 249 10.55 -17.46 8.78
C CYS A 249 11.80 -17.76 9.62
N PHE A 250 12.94 -17.93 8.97
CA PHE A 250 14.21 -18.12 9.68
C PHE A 250 14.94 -16.78 9.89
N SER A 251 15.80 -16.72 10.90
CA SER A 251 16.41 -15.47 11.40
C SER A 251 17.31 -14.75 10.38
N GLY A 252 17.94 -15.47 9.46
CA GLY A 252 18.78 -14.87 8.43
C GLY A 252 17.99 -14.08 7.40
N CYS A 253 16.74 -14.48 7.09
CA CYS A 253 15.87 -13.70 6.21
C CYS A 253 15.50 -12.36 6.86
N SER A 254 15.02 -12.38 8.12
CA SER A 254 14.74 -11.16 8.90
C SER A 254 15.93 -10.20 8.96
N SER A 255 17.11 -10.74 9.25
CA SER A 255 18.36 -9.96 9.34
C SER A 255 18.73 -9.33 8.00
N SER A 256 18.54 -10.05 6.90
CA SER A 256 18.82 -9.54 5.56
C SER A 256 17.82 -8.48 5.09
N ILE A 257 16.53 -8.63 5.42
CA ILE A 257 15.50 -7.60 5.14
C ILE A 257 15.79 -6.35 5.97
N SER A 258 16.11 -6.49 7.26
CA SER A 258 16.49 -5.37 8.13
C SER A 258 17.76 -4.66 7.62
N GLY A 259 18.74 -5.44 7.13
CA GLY A 259 19.96 -4.94 6.52
C GLY A 259 19.75 -4.23 5.17
N LEU A 260 18.64 -4.50 4.48
CA LEU A 260 18.19 -3.77 3.29
C LEU A 260 17.43 -2.49 3.65
N ARG A 261 16.52 -2.56 4.63
CA ARG A 261 15.62 -1.46 5.00
C ARG A 261 16.35 -0.19 5.43
N ASN A 262 17.31 -0.29 6.35
CA ASN A 262 17.98 0.89 6.91
C ASN A 262 18.80 1.67 5.85
N PRO A 263 19.59 1.03 4.97
CA PRO A 263 20.24 1.73 3.87
C PRO A 263 19.25 2.35 2.88
N MET A 264 18.15 1.66 2.55
CA MET A 264 17.14 2.20 1.64
C MET A 264 16.47 3.45 2.22
N SER A 265 16.09 3.45 3.50
CA SER A 265 15.50 4.63 4.13
C SER A 265 16.46 5.83 4.20
N ASN A 266 17.78 5.58 4.18
CA ASN A 266 18.78 6.62 4.29
C ASN A 266 19.26 7.16 2.94
N GLY A 267 19.20 6.36 1.87
CA GLY A 267 19.77 6.71 0.57
C GLY A 267 18.79 6.68 -0.61
N CYS A 268 17.59 6.12 -0.44
CA CYS A 268 16.53 6.06 -1.46
C CYS A 268 15.26 6.74 -0.95
N TYR A 269 15.39 7.98 -0.50
CA TYR A 269 14.29 8.75 0.10
C TYR A 269 13.73 9.81 -0.84
N ARG A 270 14.36 10.05 -2.00
CA ARG A 270 13.90 11.07 -2.94
C ARG A 270 12.71 10.55 -3.72
N HIS A 271 11.82 11.46 -4.08
CA HIS A 271 10.65 11.16 -4.89
C HIS A 271 11.04 10.65 -6.28
N THR A 272 12.21 11.07 -6.79
CA THR A 272 12.76 10.58 -8.07
C THR A 272 13.45 9.20 -7.98
N ASP A 273 13.63 8.63 -6.78
CA ASP A 273 14.28 7.33 -6.58
C ASP A 273 13.33 6.15 -6.89
N ARG A 274 12.81 6.13 -8.13
CA ARG A 274 11.77 5.20 -8.57
C ARG A 274 12.23 4.27 -9.69
N PHE A 275 11.46 3.20 -9.90
CA PHE A 275 11.70 2.21 -10.94
C PHE A 275 11.18 2.66 -12.32
N ASP A 276 11.96 2.36 -13.36
CA ASP A 276 11.53 2.49 -14.75
C ASP A 276 10.63 1.29 -15.15
N ILE A 277 9.38 1.36 -14.73
CA ILE A 277 8.34 0.35 -15.01
C ILE A 277 8.02 0.29 -16.51
N GLU A 278 8.24 1.38 -17.25
CA GLU A 278 7.94 1.44 -18.68
C GLU A 278 8.90 0.55 -19.50
N SER A 279 10.20 0.60 -19.20
CA SER A 279 11.18 -0.27 -19.86
C SER A 279 11.17 -1.70 -19.34
N TYR A 280 10.59 -1.96 -18.17
CA TYR A 280 10.51 -3.29 -17.59
C TYR A 280 9.81 -4.31 -18.50
N GLY A 281 10.41 -5.47 -18.69
CA GLY A 281 9.85 -6.56 -19.49
C GLY A 281 9.91 -6.38 -21.02
N LYS A 282 10.42 -5.24 -21.55
CA LYS A 282 10.54 -5.02 -23.01
C LYS A 282 11.42 -6.05 -23.71
N ASP A 283 12.36 -6.66 -23.00
CA ASP A 283 13.23 -7.73 -23.47
C ASP A 283 12.61 -9.14 -23.33
N GLY A 284 11.33 -9.22 -22.95
CA GLY A 284 10.62 -10.47 -22.67
C GLY A 284 10.93 -11.08 -21.31
N LYS A 285 11.70 -10.41 -20.44
CA LYS A 285 12.05 -10.87 -19.10
C LYS A 285 11.40 -9.97 -18.05
N GLN A 286 10.33 -10.47 -17.45
CA GLN A 286 9.69 -9.81 -16.31
C GLN A 286 9.37 -10.85 -15.25
N TYR A 287 9.84 -10.60 -14.03
CA TYR A 287 9.55 -11.47 -12.89
C TYR A 287 8.21 -11.12 -12.25
N PHE A 288 7.90 -9.83 -12.15
CA PHE A 288 6.66 -9.30 -11.60
C PHE A 288 5.72 -8.81 -12.71
N GLU A 289 4.42 -8.78 -12.41
CA GLU A 289 3.45 -8.07 -13.26
C GLU A 289 3.54 -6.58 -13.01
N LYS A 290 3.44 -5.77 -14.07
CA LYS A 290 3.66 -4.32 -13.99
C LYS A 290 2.74 -3.63 -12.99
N ASP A 291 1.48 -4.06 -12.94
CA ASP A 291 0.44 -3.48 -12.09
C ASP A 291 0.63 -3.81 -10.60
N THR A 292 1.51 -4.76 -10.28
CA THR A 292 1.81 -5.20 -8.91
C THR A 292 3.18 -4.74 -8.41
N LEU A 293 3.93 -4.01 -9.25
CA LEU A 293 5.26 -3.54 -8.90
C LEU A 293 5.17 -2.38 -7.90
N PRO A 294 6.00 -2.40 -6.84
CA PRO A 294 6.20 -1.21 -6.01
C PRO A 294 6.86 -0.10 -6.83
N GLU A 295 6.70 1.14 -6.38
CA GLU A 295 7.19 2.32 -7.10
C GLU A 295 8.71 2.44 -7.08
N GLY A 296 9.37 1.97 -6.01
CA GLY A 296 10.81 2.12 -5.84
C GLY A 296 11.43 1.21 -4.77
N PRO A 297 12.76 1.29 -4.58
CA PRO A 297 13.51 0.46 -3.64
C PRO A 297 13.07 0.54 -2.18
N MET A 298 12.70 1.74 -1.73
CA MET A 298 12.27 1.96 -0.35
C MET A 298 10.95 1.22 -0.07
N GLU A 299 10.02 1.29 -1.02
CA GLU A 299 8.78 0.54 -0.94
C GLU A 299 8.99 -0.98 -1.01
N VAL A 300 9.92 -1.48 -1.84
CA VAL A 300 10.29 -2.90 -1.84
C VAL A 300 10.74 -3.34 -0.45
N ALA A 301 11.64 -2.59 0.18
CA ALA A 301 12.15 -2.92 1.51
C ALA A 301 11.04 -2.92 2.57
N ARG A 302 10.10 -1.97 2.49
CA ARG A 302 8.92 -1.89 3.35
C ARG A 302 8.00 -3.11 3.16
N ILE A 303 7.63 -3.43 1.92
CA ILE A 303 6.75 -4.56 1.60
C ILE A 303 7.35 -5.89 2.04
N LEU A 304 8.66 -6.11 1.82
CA LEU A 304 9.32 -7.33 2.26
C LEU A 304 9.31 -7.49 3.78
N GLN A 305 9.52 -6.39 4.51
CA GLN A 305 9.42 -6.40 5.97
C GLN A 305 8.00 -6.71 6.43
N GLU A 306 6.99 -6.05 5.84
CA GLU A 306 5.59 -6.29 6.19
C GLU A 306 5.16 -7.74 5.90
N ARG A 307 5.55 -8.31 4.75
CA ARG A 307 5.29 -9.72 4.43
C ARG A 307 5.95 -10.65 5.44
N TYR A 308 7.20 -10.39 5.80
CA TYR A 308 7.92 -11.20 6.78
C TYR A 308 7.23 -11.13 8.15
N ASP A 309 6.93 -9.92 8.63
CA ASP A 309 6.33 -9.69 9.94
C ASP A 309 4.96 -10.38 10.05
N ARG A 310 4.19 -10.46 8.96
CA ARG A 310 2.89 -11.15 8.94
C ARG A 310 3.03 -12.65 8.84
N LEU A 311 3.76 -13.15 7.84
CA LEU A 311 3.89 -14.60 7.61
C LEU A 311 4.54 -15.29 8.81
N CYS A 312 5.45 -14.59 9.50
CA CYS A 312 6.27 -15.10 10.58
C CYS A 312 5.82 -14.67 11.97
N ALA A 313 4.65 -14.03 12.09
CA ALA A 313 4.06 -13.68 13.36
C ALA A 313 3.81 -14.94 14.20
N LEU A 314 4.26 -14.92 15.46
CA LEU A 314 4.04 -15.96 16.45
C LEU A 314 3.14 -15.43 17.58
N PRO A 315 2.34 -16.30 18.23
CA PRO A 315 1.65 -15.94 19.46
C PRO A 315 2.64 -15.42 20.52
N PRO A 316 2.29 -14.35 21.27
CA PRO A 316 3.14 -13.83 22.35
C PRO A 316 3.40 -14.87 23.44
N SER A 317 4.48 -14.69 24.19
CA SER A 317 4.82 -15.55 25.33
C SER A 317 3.70 -15.58 26.36
N GLY A 318 3.21 -16.77 26.69
CA GLY A 318 2.08 -16.97 27.60
C GLY A 318 0.78 -17.40 26.90
N HIS A 319 0.69 -17.28 25.58
CA HIS A 319 -0.39 -17.89 24.79
C HIS A 319 0.00 -19.30 24.31
N LYS A 320 -1.00 -20.13 24.02
CA LYS A 320 -0.76 -21.44 23.39
C LYS A 320 -0.11 -21.21 22.03
N GLN A 321 0.98 -21.92 21.78
CA GLN A 321 1.64 -21.91 20.46
C GLN A 321 0.70 -22.55 19.43
N SER A 322 0.77 -22.05 18.20
CA SER A 322 0.05 -22.65 17.07
C SER A 322 0.60 -24.04 16.78
N GLU A 323 -0.28 -25.02 16.54
CA GLU A 323 0.11 -26.35 16.07
C GLU A 323 0.74 -26.31 14.67
N TRP A 324 0.41 -25.26 13.92
CA TRP A 324 0.86 -25.00 12.55
C TRP A 324 2.09 -24.06 12.49
N GLY A 325 2.65 -23.68 13.65
CA GLY A 325 3.84 -22.84 13.77
C GLY A 325 3.51 -21.35 13.85
N THR A 326 3.22 -20.71 12.72
CA THR A 326 2.94 -19.25 12.66
C THR A 326 1.44 -18.94 12.69
N CYS A 327 1.07 -17.71 13.00
CA CYS A 327 -0.34 -17.31 12.98
C CYS A 327 -0.93 -17.29 11.57
N ALA A 328 -0.16 -16.88 10.56
CA ALA A 328 -0.60 -16.96 9.17
C ALA A 328 -0.85 -18.41 8.73
N ALA A 329 0.00 -19.35 9.15
CA ALA A 329 -0.21 -20.78 8.91
C ALA A 329 -1.42 -21.33 9.68
N ASP A 330 -1.63 -20.88 10.92
CA ASP A 330 -2.76 -21.32 11.76
C ASP A 330 -4.12 -21.00 11.15
N VAL A 331 -4.33 -19.74 10.77
CA VAL A 331 -5.61 -19.30 10.21
C VAL A 331 -5.83 -19.84 8.79
N TRP A 332 -4.75 -20.03 8.04
CA TRP A 332 -4.82 -20.69 6.73
C TRP A 332 -5.26 -22.15 6.84
N MET A 333 -4.62 -22.92 7.72
CA MET A 333 -4.91 -24.35 7.86
C MET A 333 -6.26 -24.63 8.51
N LYS A 334 -6.71 -23.79 9.44
CA LYS A 334 -8.01 -23.94 10.12
C LYS A 334 -9.20 -23.45 9.31
N TRP A 335 -9.01 -22.36 8.56
CA TRP A 335 -10.13 -21.58 7.99
C TRP A 335 -9.97 -21.25 6.50
N GLY A 336 -8.85 -21.60 5.86
CA GLY A 336 -8.55 -21.15 4.50
C GLY A 336 -8.32 -19.64 4.39
N VAL A 337 -8.02 -18.98 5.52
CA VAL A 337 -7.83 -17.53 5.61
C VAL A 337 -6.39 -17.16 5.30
N VAL A 338 -6.19 -16.17 4.42
CA VAL A 338 -4.85 -15.61 4.16
C VAL A 338 -4.66 -14.37 5.03
N ASP A 339 -3.70 -14.43 5.95
CA ASP A 339 -3.32 -13.29 6.77
C ASP A 339 -2.27 -12.41 6.07
N GLY A 340 -2.76 -11.55 5.18
CA GLY A 340 -1.93 -10.67 4.37
C GLY A 340 -1.44 -9.40 5.07
N ARG A 341 -0.52 -8.69 4.41
CA ARG A 341 -0.03 -7.38 4.90
C ARG A 341 -1.05 -6.25 4.77
N ASN A 342 -1.96 -6.34 3.81
CA ASN A 342 -2.97 -5.31 3.59
C ASN A 342 -4.10 -5.49 4.63
N GLU A 343 -4.02 -4.73 5.72
CA GLU A 343 -5.05 -4.76 6.76
C GLU A 343 -6.37 -4.11 6.32
N ARG A 344 -6.36 -3.30 5.25
CA ARG A 344 -7.55 -2.56 4.77
C ARG A 344 -8.57 -3.46 4.08
N THR A 345 -8.18 -4.66 3.66
CA THR A 345 -9.08 -5.55 2.92
C THR A 345 -9.84 -6.48 3.87
N LEU A 346 -11.14 -6.67 3.57
CA LEU A 346 -12.03 -7.62 4.23
C LEU A 346 -12.00 -9.01 3.58
N ASN A 347 -11.12 -9.24 2.60
CA ASN A 347 -10.92 -10.56 2.00
C ASN A 347 -10.60 -11.61 3.06
N SER A 348 -10.96 -12.87 2.77
CA SER A 348 -10.92 -14.03 3.67
C SER A 348 -11.95 -14.04 4.83
N LEU A 349 -12.73 -12.98 5.08
CA LEU A 349 -13.78 -13.04 6.11
C LEU A 349 -14.88 -14.05 5.76
N GLU A 350 -15.24 -14.14 4.48
CA GLU A 350 -16.24 -15.10 4.01
C GLU A 350 -15.77 -16.54 4.21
N ASN A 351 -14.49 -16.84 3.97
CA ASN A 351 -13.91 -18.16 4.22
C ASN A 351 -14.04 -18.56 5.69
N PHE A 352 -13.82 -17.64 6.63
CA PHE A 352 -14.05 -17.91 8.05
C PHE A 352 -15.54 -18.13 8.35
N VAL A 353 -16.43 -17.32 7.76
CA VAL A 353 -17.89 -17.44 7.94
C VAL A 353 -18.41 -18.77 7.38
N GLU A 354 -17.89 -19.19 6.25
CA GLU A 354 -18.20 -20.46 5.61
C GLU A 354 -17.65 -21.63 6.43
N ALA A 355 -16.37 -21.57 6.85
CA ALA A 355 -15.74 -22.59 7.69
C ALA A 355 -16.37 -22.77 9.08
N THR A 356 -17.23 -21.84 9.49
CA THR A 356 -17.94 -21.88 10.76
C THR A 356 -19.45 -21.86 10.57
N ASN A 357 -19.96 -22.17 9.37
CA ASN A 357 -21.40 -22.11 9.08
C ASN A 357 -22.20 -23.29 9.68
N VAL A 358 -21.56 -24.45 9.87
CA VAL A 358 -22.17 -25.68 10.36
C VAL A 358 -21.56 -26.02 11.72
N LYS A 359 -22.44 -26.38 12.66
CA LYS A 359 -22.01 -26.79 13.99
C LYS A 359 -21.40 -28.18 13.95
N ALA A 360 -20.13 -28.29 14.30
CA ALA A 360 -19.40 -29.55 14.35
C ALA A 360 -18.33 -29.55 15.45
N VAL A 361 -17.95 -30.74 15.90
CA VAL A 361 -16.77 -30.95 16.75
C VAL A 361 -15.78 -31.75 15.93
N ILE A 362 -14.67 -31.10 15.57
CA ILE A 362 -13.60 -31.72 14.80
C ILE A 362 -12.72 -32.47 15.78
N PRO A 363 -12.65 -33.81 15.70
CA PRO A 363 -11.97 -34.62 16.70
C PRO A 363 -10.46 -34.36 16.69
N SER A 364 -9.85 -34.46 17.87
CA SER A 364 -8.39 -34.44 18.00
C SER A 364 -7.79 -35.60 17.21
N GLY A 365 -6.68 -35.38 16.53
CA GLY A 365 -6.06 -36.43 15.75
C GLY A 365 -4.81 -36.00 15.02
N LEU A 366 -4.10 -37.01 14.52
CA LEU A 366 -3.02 -36.80 13.59
C LEU A 366 -3.61 -36.39 12.24
N ARG A 367 -3.31 -35.16 11.81
CA ARG A 367 -3.70 -34.64 10.50
C ARG A 367 -2.56 -34.86 9.54
N THR A 368 -2.84 -35.58 8.47
CA THR A 368 -1.90 -35.83 7.39
C THR A 368 -2.46 -35.33 6.09
N GLY A 369 -1.64 -34.65 5.30
CA GLY A 369 -2.04 -34.18 3.99
C GLY A 369 -0.84 -33.82 3.14
N THR A 370 -1.13 -33.35 1.93
CA THR A 370 -0.11 -32.92 0.97
C THR A 370 -0.48 -31.54 0.46
N VAL A 371 0.50 -30.65 0.41
CA VAL A 371 0.36 -29.32 -0.17
C VAL A 371 1.20 -29.24 -1.44
N LYS A 372 0.55 -28.88 -2.55
CA LYS A 372 1.23 -28.58 -3.82
C LYS A 372 2.01 -27.28 -3.68
N ILE A 373 3.30 -27.33 -4.00
CA ILE A 373 4.19 -26.16 -4.11
C ILE A 373 4.77 -26.12 -5.53
N ILE A 374 5.28 -24.96 -5.97
CA ILE A 374 5.61 -24.67 -7.39
C ILE A 374 6.37 -25.77 -8.14
N LYS A 375 7.18 -26.60 -7.47
CA LYS A 375 7.98 -27.68 -8.10
C LYS A 375 7.92 -29.03 -7.38
N GLU A 376 7.18 -29.12 -6.28
CA GLU A 376 7.25 -30.25 -5.35
C GLU A 376 5.92 -30.40 -4.62
N GLU A 377 5.83 -31.42 -3.79
CA GLU A 377 4.71 -31.61 -2.86
C GLU A 377 5.26 -31.74 -1.46
N LYS A 378 4.77 -30.92 -0.54
CA LYS A 378 5.16 -30.98 0.88
C LYS A 378 4.08 -31.74 1.64
N LYS A 379 4.44 -32.91 2.16
CA LYS A 379 3.57 -33.66 3.08
C LYS A 379 3.66 -33.08 4.48
N TYR A 380 2.54 -33.11 5.19
CA TYR A 380 2.48 -32.73 6.60
C TYR A 380 1.90 -33.84 7.43
N GLU A 381 2.33 -33.89 8.68
CA GLU A 381 1.85 -34.79 9.72
C GLU A 381 1.89 -33.97 11.02
N VAL A 382 0.73 -33.47 11.44
CA VAL A 382 0.61 -32.56 12.59
C VAL A 382 -0.47 -33.08 13.53
N GLN A 383 -0.15 -33.17 14.82
CA GLN A 383 -1.13 -33.51 15.83
C GLN A 383 -1.97 -32.27 16.15
N VAL A 384 -3.27 -32.32 15.82
CA VAL A 384 -4.20 -31.21 16.04
C VAL A 384 -5.14 -31.57 17.20
N PRO A 385 -5.39 -30.65 18.15
CA PRO A 385 -6.34 -30.86 19.22
C PRO A 385 -7.78 -30.92 18.69
N GLU A 386 -8.69 -31.38 19.53
CA GLU A 386 -10.12 -31.26 19.25
C GLU A 386 -10.50 -29.78 19.21
N ARG A 387 -11.36 -29.41 18.26
CA ARG A 387 -11.88 -28.04 18.14
C ARG A 387 -13.37 -28.05 17.79
N ARG A 388 -14.11 -27.09 18.32
CA ARG A 388 -15.50 -26.83 17.95
C ARG A 388 -15.58 -25.76 16.88
N VAL A 389 -16.55 -25.90 15.99
CA VAL A 389 -16.95 -24.90 15.01
C VAL A 389 -18.46 -24.77 15.02
N GLY A 390 -18.97 -23.57 14.77
CA GLY A 390 -20.39 -23.34 14.63
C GLY A 390 -20.75 -21.89 14.42
N PRO A 391 -21.94 -21.62 13.84
CA PRO A 391 -22.35 -20.28 13.47
C PRO A 391 -22.88 -19.47 14.67
N GLY A 392 -23.21 -20.14 15.77
CA GLY A 392 -23.74 -19.52 16.98
C GLY A 392 -22.67 -18.88 17.84
N ALA A 393 -23.11 -18.06 18.81
CA ALA A 393 -22.20 -17.37 19.69
C ALA A 393 -21.46 -18.35 20.62
N GLY A 394 -20.13 -18.23 20.72
CA GLY A 394 -19.31 -19.12 21.55
C GLY A 394 -19.18 -20.56 21.03
N GLU A 395 -19.62 -20.85 19.80
CA GLU A 395 -19.61 -22.21 19.24
C GLU A 395 -18.31 -22.58 18.52
N THR A 396 -17.41 -21.63 18.30
CA THR A 396 -16.15 -21.81 17.57
C THR A 396 -14.93 -21.58 18.47
N ASP A 397 -13.99 -22.53 18.46
CA ASP A 397 -12.72 -22.43 19.16
C ASP A 397 -11.69 -21.68 18.29
N CYS A 398 -11.62 -20.35 18.45
CA CYS A 398 -10.79 -19.49 17.60
C CYS A 398 -9.31 -19.46 18.00
N GLY A 399 -8.99 -19.55 19.28
CA GLY A 399 -7.61 -19.39 19.77
C GLY A 399 -7.03 -17.99 19.50
N PHE A 400 -5.73 -17.81 19.83
CA PHE A 400 -5.09 -16.50 19.76
C PHE A 400 -4.96 -15.95 18.34
N CYS A 401 -4.43 -16.74 17.39
CA CYS A 401 -4.14 -16.25 16.03
C CYS A 401 -5.39 -15.82 15.27
N THR A 402 -6.48 -16.61 15.35
CA THR A 402 -7.77 -16.21 14.77
C THR A 402 -8.34 -14.97 15.46
N GLY A 403 -8.21 -14.88 16.78
CA GLY A 403 -8.65 -13.71 17.55
C GLY A 403 -7.90 -12.43 17.19
N ASP A 404 -6.58 -12.49 17.07
CA ASP A 404 -5.73 -11.36 16.62
C ASP A 404 -6.10 -10.92 15.20
N TRP A 405 -6.27 -11.89 14.28
CA TRP A 405 -6.70 -11.62 12.92
C TRP A 405 -8.08 -10.94 12.88
N LEU A 406 -9.07 -11.46 13.60
CA LEU A 406 -10.42 -10.88 13.68
C LEU A 406 -10.41 -9.47 14.30
N GLU A 407 -9.63 -9.23 15.35
CA GLU A 407 -9.46 -7.91 15.94
C GLU A 407 -8.88 -6.92 14.91
N ARG A 408 -7.85 -7.33 14.16
CA ARG A 408 -7.29 -6.50 13.08
C ARG A 408 -8.30 -6.25 11.97
N LYS A 409 -9.09 -7.24 11.57
CA LYS A 409 -10.16 -7.07 10.58
C LYS A 409 -11.25 -6.13 11.07
N MET A 410 -11.64 -6.17 12.35
CA MET A 410 -12.57 -5.18 12.90
C MET A 410 -11.97 -3.77 12.91
N ARG A 411 -10.67 -3.66 13.19
CA ARG A 411 -9.96 -2.38 13.15
C ARG A 411 -9.66 -1.88 11.73
N SER A 412 -9.92 -2.66 10.70
CA SER A 412 -9.74 -2.24 9.31
C SER A 412 -10.56 -0.98 8.96
N PHE A 413 -11.72 -0.79 9.62
CA PHE A 413 -12.55 0.41 9.49
C PHE A 413 -11.76 1.70 9.83
N GLU A 414 -10.83 1.63 10.80
CA GLU A 414 -9.93 2.74 11.15
C GLU A 414 -9.05 3.21 9.99
N TYR A 415 -8.81 2.31 9.02
CA TYR A 415 -7.98 2.56 7.85
C TYR A 415 -8.82 2.80 6.59
N GLY A 416 -10.12 3.06 6.74
CA GLY A 416 -11.00 3.31 5.62
C GLY A 416 -11.47 2.05 4.92
N ALA A 417 -11.38 0.86 5.53
CA ALA A 417 -12.04 -0.34 5.02
C ALA A 417 -13.55 -0.19 5.16
N LEU A 418 -14.16 0.33 4.10
CA LEU A 418 -15.57 0.70 4.10
C LEU A 418 -16.34 -0.13 3.09
N ILE A 419 -15.71 -1.02 2.31
CA ILE A 419 -16.40 -1.74 1.23
C ILE A 419 -16.76 -3.14 1.69
N ASN A 420 -18.03 -3.50 1.57
CA ASN A 420 -18.48 -4.87 1.75
C ASN A 420 -17.96 -5.74 0.61
N PRO A 421 -17.16 -6.79 0.90
CA PRO A 421 -16.57 -7.63 -0.14
C PRO A 421 -17.62 -8.37 -0.97
N LYS A 422 -18.82 -8.61 -0.42
CA LYS A 422 -19.90 -9.33 -1.08
C LYS A 422 -20.71 -8.45 -2.02
N THR A 423 -21.08 -7.24 -1.57
CA THR A 423 -22.00 -6.36 -2.31
C THR A 423 -21.26 -5.28 -3.10
N GLY A 424 -20.00 -5.00 -2.76
CA GLY A 424 -19.25 -3.86 -3.29
C GLY A 424 -19.72 -2.50 -2.75
N GLU A 425 -20.71 -2.46 -1.86
CA GLU A 425 -21.24 -1.21 -1.29
C GLU A 425 -20.43 -0.74 -0.07
N ALA A 426 -20.50 0.57 0.20
CA ALA A 426 -19.92 1.14 1.40
C ALA A 426 -20.74 0.82 2.67
N PHE A 427 -20.10 0.27 3.69
CA PHE A 427 -20.59 0.09 5.05
C PHE A 427 -20.70 1.42 5.81
N GLY A 428 -21.79 1.57 6.56
CA GLY A 428 -21.82 2.46 7.73
C GLY A 428 -21.06 1.85 8.92
N LEU A 429 -20.75 2.65 9.94
CA LEU A 429 -20.07 2.17 11.15
C LEU A 429 -20.94 1.18 11.94
N SER A 430 -22.26 1.42 12.05
CA SER A 430 -23.15 0.46 12.75
C SER A 430 -23.24 -0.83 11.96
N GLU A 431 -23.44 -0.74 10.64
CA GLU A 431 -23.54 -1.91 9.76
C GLU A 431 -22.25 -2.75 9.80
N PHE A 432 -21.09 -2.10 9.69
CA PHE A 432 -19.80 -2.74 9.82
C PHE A 432 -19.62 -3.40 11.19
N ASN A 433 -19.98 -2.69 12.27
CA ASN A 433 -19.90 -3.22 13.62
C ASN A 433 -20.79 -4.44 13.81
N GLU A 434 -22.04 -4.39 13.35
CA GLU A 434 -22.99 -5.51 13.44
C GLU A 434 -22.47 -6.72 12.66
N TYR A 435 -21.97 -6.48 11.45
CA TYR A 435 -21.35 -7.50 10.61
C TYR A 435 -20.18 -8.18 11.32
N MET A 436 -19.20 -7.38 11.78
CA MET A 436 -18.01 -7.91 12.47
C MET A 436 -18.35 -8.54 13.83
N THR A 437 -19.27 -7.96 14.59
CA THR A 437 -19.71 -8.50 15.89
C THR A 437 -20.32 -9.88 15.71
N LYS A 438 -21.16 -10.07 14.69
CA LYS A 438 -21.76 -11.36 14.38
C LYS A 438 -20.69 -12.43 14.07
N ILE A 439 -19.62 -12.04 13.38
CA ILE A 439 -18.52 -12.94 13.04
C ILE A 439 -17.67 -13.24 14.28
N ILE A 440 -17.26 -12.21 15.02
CA ILE A 440 -16.41 -12.32 16.21
C ILE A 440 -17.10 -13.14 17.30
N LYS A 441 -18.40 -12.94 17.51
CA LYS A 441 -19.16 -13.67 18.53
C LYS A 441 -19.23 -15.17 18.29
N ARG A 442 -18.92 -15.67 17.08
CA ARG A 442 -18.77 -17.13 16.87
C ARG A 442 -17.67 -17.71 17.74
N CYS A 443 -16.63 -16.95 18.03
CA CYS A 443 -15.55 -17.33 18.92
C CYS A 443 -16.01 -17.47 20.37
N GLU A 444 -15.24 -18.20 21.18
CA GLU A 444 -15.40 -18.33 22.64
C GLU A 444 -15.71 -16.98 23.31
N GLU A 445 -16.73 -16.93 24.16
CA GLU A 445 -17.31 -15.68 24.72
C GLU A 445 -16.26 -14.74 25.31
N GLY A 446 -15.35 -15.24 26.17
CA GLY A 446 -14.31 -14.41 26.77
C GLY A 446 -13.27 -13.85 25.79
N LEU A 447 -13.04 -14.53 24.67
CA LEU A 447 -12.18 -14.01 23.59
C LEU A 447 -12.94 -12.96 22.77
N ALA A 448 -14.17 -13.29 22.36
CA ALA A 448 -15.03 -12.44 21.55
C ALA A 448 -15.32 -11.11 22.25
N ASP A 449 -15.82 -11.16 23.48
CA ASP A 449 -16.11 -9.96 24.28
C ASP A 449 -14.84 -9.17 24.55
N GLY A 450 -13.72 -9.83 24.84
CA GLY A 450 -12.44 -9.15 25.00
C GLY A 450 -11.99 -8.39 23.74
N ILE A 451 -12.20 -8.95 22.54
CA ILE A 451 -11.91 -8.26 21.27
C ILE A 451 -12.85 -7.07 21.08
N LEU A 452 -14.16 -7.30 21.21
CA LEU A 452 -15.18 -6.27 21.03
C LEU A 452 -14.96 -5.11 22.00
N ASP A 453 -14.75 -5.39 23.28
CA ASP A 453 -14.47 -4.37 24.30
C ASP A 453 -13.21 -3.57 23.95
N ARG A 454 -12.11 -4.21 23.52
CA ARG A 454 -10.89 -3.48 23.13
C ARG A 454 -11.10 -2.56 21.93
N VAL A 455 -11.90 -2.99 20.95
CA VAL A 455 -12.19 -2.19 19.75
C VAL A 455 -13.22 -1.11 20.05
N HIS A 456 -14.29 -1.43 20.79
CA HIS A 456 -15.29 -0.46 21.23
C HIS A 456 -14.68 0.57 22.17
N ASP A 457 -13.90 0.20 23.18
CA ASP A 457 -13.16 1.14 24.04
C ASP A 457 -12.30 2.10 23.23
N ARG A 458 -11.73 1.59 22.12
CA ARG A 458 -10.94 2.37 21.20
C ARG A 458 -11.81 3.29 20.35
N TRP A 459 -12.93 2.82 19.81
CA TRP A 459 -13.88 3.66 19.07
C TRP A 459 -14.62 4.67 19.97
N GLU A 460 -14.86 4.32 21.23
CA GLU A 460 -15.44 5.20 22.25
C GLU A 460 -14.47 6.31 22.61
N LYS A 461 -13.20 5.95 22.77
CA LYS A 461 -12.13 6.94 22.76
C LYS A 461 -12.31 7.78 21.51
N TYR A 462 -12.24 7.22 20.31
CA TYR A 462 -12.35 7.97 19.05
C TYR A 462 -13.67 8.76 18.89
N GLY A 463 -14.61 8.80 19.84
CA GLY A 463 -15.88 9.51 19.68
C GLY A 463 -16.70 8.99 18.51
N TRP A 464 -16.38 7.79 18.04
CA TRP A 464 -17.13 7.05 17.02
C TRP A 464 -18.24 6.25 17.67
N TRP A 465 -18.02 5.82 18.91
CA TRP A 465 -18.93 4.97 19.68
C TRP A 465 -19.33 5.63 21.00
N CYS A 466 -20.62 5.64 21.32
CA CYS A 466 -21.19 6.29 22.49
C CYS A 466 -22.32 5.43 23.07
N ARG A 467 -22.15 4.92 24.29
CA ARG A 467 -23.18 4.13 24.99
C ARG A 467 -23.62 2.91 24.18
N GLY A 468 -22.67 2.17 23.59
CA GLY A 468 -22.94 0.94 22.85
C GLY A 468 -23.50 1.11 21.43
N ARG A 469 -23.37 2.29 20.82
CA ARG A 469 -23.82 2.58 19.45
C ARG A 469 -22.97 3.70 18.82
N PRO A 470 -23.04 3.97 17.51
CA PRO A 470 -22.37 5.13 16.94
C PRO A 470 -22.75 6.45 17.62
N CYS A 471 -21.79 7.36 17.81
CA CYS A 471 -22.05 8.68 18.41
C CYS A 471 -22.84 9.61 17.48
N ASN A 472 -22.53 9.56 16.18
CA ASN A 472 -23.18 10.33 15.14
C ASN A 472 -24.23 9.46 14.43
N GLU A 473 -25.17 10.09 13.71
CA GLU A 473 -26.05 9.34 12.79
C GLU A 473 -25.20 8.53 11.82
N ASP A 474 -25.53 7.24 11.69
CA ASP A 474 -24.80 6.28 10.87
C ASP A 474 -25.08 6.54 9.38
N LYS A 475 -24.56 7.65 8.88
CA LYS A 475 -24.61 7.99 7.46
C LYS A 475 -23.61 7.09 6.76
N LYS A 476 -24.08 6.37 5.72
CA LYS A 476 -23.18 5.70 4.79
C LYS A 476 -22.16 6.74 4.31
N VAL A 477 -20.91 6.30 4.29
CA VAL A 477 -19.79 7.06 3.73
C VAL A 477 -20.12 7.40 2.29
N THR A 478 -19.94 8.65 1.87
CA THR A 478 -20.27 9.00 0.48
C THR A 478 -19.29 8.39 -0.51
N ASP A 479 -19.73 8.31 -1.77
CA ASP A 479 -18.88 7.85 -2.87
C ASP A 479 -17.62 8.71 -3.01
N GLU A 480 -17.66 10.01 -2.65
CA GLU A 480 -16.47 10.87 -2.64
C GLU A 480 -15.42 10.41 -1.62
N VAL A 481 -15.83 10.06 -0.40
CA VAL A 481 -14.90 9.54 0.61
C VAL A 481 -14.40 8.15 0.21
N ARG A 482 -15.26 7.28 -0.34
CA ARG A 482 -14.85 5.96 -0.81
C ARG A 482 -13.83 6.08 -1.96
N THR A 483 -14.11 6.90 -2.98
CA THR A 483 -13.18 7.10 -4.11
C THR A 483 -11.86 7.72 -3.66
N PHE A 484 -11.90 8.64 -2.71
CA PHE A 484 -10.69 9.20 -2.11
C PHE A 484 -9.80 8.09 -1.49
N LEU A 485 -10.40 7.15 -0.78
CA LEU A 485 -9.69 6.11 -0.03
C LEU A 485 -9.27 4.89 -0.86
N HIS A 486 -10.04 4.55 -1.90
CA HIS A 486 -9.88 3.29 -2.67
C HIS A 486 -9.68 3.49 -4.17
N GLY A 487 -9.58 4.74 -4.63
CA GLY A 487 -9.55 5.06 -6.05
C GLY A 487 -10.94 4.96 -6.71
N MET A 488 -10.98 5.28 -8.00
CA MET A 488 -12.22 5.25 -8.78
C MET A 488 -12.51 3.84 -9.29
N GLN A 489 -13.77 3.44 -9.23
CA GLN A 489 -14.35 2.33 -9.95
C GLN A 489 -14.96 2.83 -11.27
N ARG A 490 -15.19 1.91 -12.22
CA ARG A 490 -15.62 2.24 -13.59
C ARG A 490 -16.89 3.09 -13.70
N ASP A 491 -17.77 3.01 -12.70
CA ASP A 491 -19.05 3.69 -12.68
C ASP A 491 -19.00 5.02 -11.90
N ASP A 492 -17.86 5.35 -11.30
CA ASP A 492 -17.66 6.57 -10.52
C ASP A 492 -17.46 7.79 -11.41
N TRP A 493 -18.07 8.91 -11.01
CA TRP A 493 -17.82 10.18 -11.67
C TRP A 493 -16.33 10.61 -11.48
N PRO A 494 -15.63 11.08 -12.53
CA PRO A 494 -16.13 11.47 -13.85
C PRO A 494 -16.01 10.40 -14.96
N LEU A 495 -15.68 9.14 -14.66
CA LEU A 495 -15.37 8.12 -15.67
C LEU A 495 -16.51 7.84 -16.68
N PRO A 496 -17.79 7.70 -16.27
CA PRO A 496 -18.90 7.57 -17.21
C PRO A 496 -19.03 8.77 -18.16
N GLU A 497 -18.76 9.99 -17.67
CA GLU A 497 -18.82 11.20 -18.47
C GLU A 497 -17.69 11.28 -19.49
N LEU A 498 -16.47 10.90 -19.09
CA LEU A 498 -15.33 10.80 -20.00
C LEU A 498 -15.62 9.80 -21.13
N ARG A 499 -16.19 8.64 -20.80
CA ARG A 499 -16.60 7.63 -21.79
C ARG A 499 -17.69 8.16 -22.73
N LYS A 500 -18.69 8.86 -22.18
CA LYS A 500 -19.75 9.50 -22.98
C LYS A 500 -19.20 10.58 -23.91
N MET A 501 -18.25 11.38 -23.44
CA MET A 501 -17.56 12.39 -24.24
C MET A 501 -16.72 11.76 -25.36
N ALA A 502 -15.96 10.70 -25.06
CA ALA A 502 -15.13 9.99 -26.02
C ALA A 502 -15.94 9.39 -27.19
N ASN A 503 -17.21 9.07 -26.96
CA ASN A 503 -18.11 8.55 -27.99
C ASN A 503 -18.69 9.61 -28.94
N GLN A 504 -18.46 10.91 -28.70
CA GLN A 504 -18.94 11.97 -29.59
C GLN A 504 -18.11 12.05 -30.89
N ARG A 505 -18.76 12.48 -31.99
CA ARG A 505 -18.23 12.41 -33.37
C ARG A 505 -16.93 13.21 -33.62
N ASN A 506 -16.67 14.24 -32.80
CA ASN A 506 -15.49 15.13 -32.88
C ASN A 506 -14.73 15.21 -31.54
N ALA A 507 -14.81 14.17 -30.71
CA ALA A 507 -14.12 14.15 -29.43
C ALA A 507 -12.64 13.77 -29.57
N PRO A 508 -11.77 14.31 -28.72
CA PRO A 508 -10.37 13.91 -28.61
C PRO A 508 -10.29 12.55 -27.90
N LYS A 509 -10.64 11.48 -28.62
CA LYS A 509 -10.86 10.15 -28.04
C LYS A 509 -9.66 9.60 -27.29
N ASN A 510 -8.45 9.79 -27.85
CA ASN A 510 -7.23 9.28 -27.24
C ASN A 510 -6.97 9.94 -25.88
N ALA A 511 -7.01 11.28 -25.82
CA ALA A 511 -6.82 12.01 -24.57
C ALA A 511 -7.90 11.69 -23.53
N LEU A 512 -9.17 11.56 -23.95
CA LEU A 512 -10.27 11.22 -23.02
C LEU A 512 -10.17 9.79 -22.49
N ASN A 513 -9.80 8.83 -23.32
CA ASN A 513 -9.58 7.45 -22.90
C ASN A 513 -8.33 7.35 -22.02
N ALA A 514 -7.26 8.07 -22.35
CA ALA A 514 -6.05 8.13 -21.54
C ALA A 514 -6.30 8.73 -20.15
N LEU A 515 -7.12 9.79 -20.05
CA LEU A 515 -7.53 10.34 -18.75
C LEU A 515 -8.43 9.36 -17.99
N HIS A 516 -9.38 8.71 -18.67
CA HIS A 516 -10.24 7.68 -18.06
C HIS A 516 -9.41 6.54 -17.47
N ASP A 517 -8.49 5.98 -18.25
CA ASP A 517 -7.67 4.85 -17.84
C ASP A 517 -6.64 5.29 -16.77
N GLY A 518 -6.11 6.51 -16.89
CA GLY A 518 -5.24 7.12 -15.89
C GLY A 518 -5.91 7.28 -14.53
N LEU A 519 -7.11 7.85 -14.50
CA LEU A 519 -7.90 8.00 -13.27
C LEU A 519 -8.29 6.65 -12.64
N LEU A 520 -8.62 5.65 -13.47
CA LEU A 520 -8.93 4.30 -13.01
C LEU A 520 -7.70 3.58 -12.42
N SER A 521 -6.49 3.96 -12.85
CA SER A 521 -5.24 3.38 -12.36
C SER A 521 -4.71 4.00 -11.07
N LEU A 522 -5.31 5.11 -10.60
CA LEU A 522 -4.86 5.77 -9.37
C LEU A 522 -5.25 4.93 -8.14
N PRO A 523 -4.33 4.73 -7.19
CA PRO A 523 -4.63 4.01 -5.94
C PRO A 523 -5.62 4.79 -5.05
N HIS A 524 -5.64 6.11 -5.18
CA HIS A 524 -6.49 7.03 -4.44
C HIS A 524 -7.01 8.11 -5.39
N SER A 525 -8.27 8.52 -5.25
CA SER A 525 -8.81 9.60 -6.09
C SER A 525 -8.28 10.96 -5.61
N ILE A 526 -7.76 11.75 -6.54
CA ILE A 526 -7.52 13.20 -6.35
C ILE A 526 -8.74 14.04 -6.72
N TRP A 527 -9.80 13.37 -7.19
CA TRP A 527 -11.04 13.98 -7.64
C TRP A 527 -12.09 13.78 -6.54
N PHE A 528 -12.04 14.65 -5.55
CA PHE A 528 -12.94 14.61 -4.39
C PHE A 528 -13.30 16.02 -3.96
N ASN A 529 -14.43 16.14 -3.25
CA ASN A 529 -14.84 17.42 -2.69
C ASN A 529 -14.28 17.55 -1.26
N ASP A 530 -13.42 18.55 -1.05
CA ASP A 530 -12.82 18.84 0.25
C ASP A 530 -13.87 19.07 1.34
N ASP A 531 -14.98 19.76 1.04
CA ASP A 531 -16.04 20.03 2.01
C ASP A 531 -16.75 18.75 2.45
N VAL A 532 -16.90 17.78 1.54
CA VAL A 532 -17.51 16.48 1.83
C VAL A 532 -16.56 15.67 2.72
N ALA A 533 -15.28 15.63 2.39
CA ALA A 533 -14.28 14.92 3.18
C ALA A 533 -14.10 15.52 4.59
N ILE A 534 -14.19 16.85 4.73
CA ILE A 534 -14.18 17.55 6.02
C ILE A 534 -15.43 17.18 6.84
N ARG A 535 -16.62 17.24 6.23
CA ARG A 535 -17.89 16.95 6.89
C ARG A 535 -18.01 15.49 7.35
N GLU A 536 -17.46 14.57 6.58
CA GLU A 536 -17.47 13.13 6.87
C GLU A 536 -16.22 12.67 7.62
N ILE A 537 -15.52 13.65 8.21
CA ILE A 537 -14.51 13.49 9.26
C ILE A 537 -13.30 12.67 8.83
N ILE A 538 -12.86 12.81 7.58
CA ILE A 538 -11.48 12.42 7.23
C ILE A 538 -10.54 13.50 7.77
N PRO A 539 -9.66 13.20 8.74
CA PRO A 539 -8.69 14.17 9.25
C PRO A 539 -7.84 14.74 8.11
N ASP A 540 -7.56 16.05 8.12
CA ASP A 540 -6.73 16.73 7.11
C ASP A 540 -5.42 16.02 6.83
N ILE A 541 -4.73 15.57 7.86
CA ILE A 541 -3.47 14.83 7.69
C ILE A 541 -3.65 13.44 7.08
N TYR A 542 -4.82 12.79 7.26
CA TYR A 542 -5.10 11.55 6.54
C TYR A 542 -5.33 11.87 5.06
N ARG A 543 -5.98 13.01 4.75
CA ARG A 543 -6.10 13.49 3.38
C ARG A 543 -4.73 13.75 2.76
N VAL A 544 -3.89 14.52 3.46
CA VAL A 544 -2.50 14.83 3.06
C VAL A 544 -1.68 13.56 2.94
N GLY A 545 -1.75 12.64 3.92
CA GLY A 545 -0.98 11.40 3.91
C GLY A 545 -1.34 10.48 2.74
N THR A 546 -2.63 10.40 2.41
CA THR A 546 -3.13 9.65 1.25
C THR A 546 -2.73 10.33 -0.07
N LEU A 547 -2.99 11.62 -0.21
CA LEU A 547 -2.67 12.40 -1.41
C LEU A 547 -1.17 12.46 -1.69
N CYS A 548 -0.37 12.69 -0.64
CA CYS A 548 1.08 12.79 -0.69
C CYS A 548 1.79 11.46 -0.54
N SER A 549 1.07 10.34 -0.41
CA SER A 549 1.71 9.02 -0.47
C SER A 549 2.52 8.88 -1.76
N GLU A 550 3.69 8.27 -1.67
CA GLU A 550 4.58 8.09 -2.83
C GLU A 550 3.85 7.35 -3.96
N SER A 551 3.10 6.30 -3.60
CA SER A 551 2.24 5.56 -4.54
C SER A 551 1.27 6.47 -5.29
N ASN A 552 0.57 7.38 -4.60
CA ASN A 552 -0.39 8.26 -5.25
C ASN A 552 0.30 9.34 -6.12
N ARG A 553 1.32 10.01 -5.58
CA ARG A 553 2.06 11.04 -6.31
C ARG A 553 2.72 10.48 -7.56
N ASN A 554 3.35 9.30 -7.45
CA ASN A 554 3.97 8.63 -8.58
C ASN A 554 2.95 8.19 -9.63
N ALA A 555 1.78 7.69 -9.23
CA ALA A 555 0.72 7.36 -10.16
C ALA A 555 0.23 8.59 -10.95
N ILE A 556 0.03 9.73 -10.26
CA ILE A 556 -0.35 11.01 -10.89
C ILE A 556 0.72 11.48 -11.89
N GLU A 557 1.98 11.48 -11.48
CA GLU A 557 3.10 11.89 -12.35
C GLU A 557 3.27 10.96 -13.55
N ARG A 558 3.05 9.65 -13.37
CA ARG A 558 3.10 8.67 -14.47
C ARG A 558 2.03 8.99 -15.51
N VAL A 559 0.80 9.26 -15.09
CA VAL A 559 -0.29 9.67 -15.98
C VAL A 559 0.08 10.96 -16.70
N GLN A 560 0.61 11.95 -15.99
CA GLN A 560 1.03 13.22 -16.60
C GLN A 560 2.21 13.06 -17.57
N ARG A 561 3.20 12.22 -17.25
CA ARG A 561 4.34 11.95 -18.13
C ARG A 561 3.92 11.26 -19.42
N LEU A 562 3.04 10.27 -19.31
CA LEU A 562 2.58 9.47 -20.44
C LEU A 562 1.62 10.23 -21.36
N HIS A 563 0.75 11.06 -20.79
CA HIS A 563 -0.41 11.60 -21.50
C HIS A 563 -0.56 13.13 -21.41
N GLY A 564 0.24 13.81 -20.59
CA GLY A 564 0.11 15.26 -20.35
C GLY A 564 0.25 16.12 -21.60
N ALA A 565 1.11 15.73 -22.56
CA ALA A 565 1.20 16.43 -23.84
C ALA A 565 -0.11 16.36 -24.64
N GLU A 566 -0.80 15.22 -24.59
CA GLU A 566 -2.12 15.04 -25.23
C GLU A 566 -3.21 15.82 -24.49
N PHE A 567 -3.14 15.88 -23.16
CA PHE A 567 -4.07 16.65 -22.33
C PHE A 567 -3.96 18.15 -22.64
N ASN A 568 -2.74 18.70 -22.62
CA ASN A 568 -2.47 20.12 -22.90
C ASN A 568 -2.85 20.52 -24.32
N ALA A 569 -2.59 19.67 -25.32
CA ALA A 569 -2.98 19.93 -26.71
C ALA A 569 -4.51 19.97 -26.92
N THR A 570 -5.26 19.41 -25.96
CA THR A 570 -6.70 19.20 -26.02
C THR A 570 -7.47 20.15 -25.11
N GLU A 571 -6.78 21.03 -24.38
CA GLU A 571 -7.34 21.97 -23.43
C GLU A 571 -8.19 23.05 -24.13
N GLN A 572 -9.43 22.68 -24.45
CA GLN A 572 -10.44 23.55 -25.05
C GLN A 572 -11.53 23.82 -24.01
N PRO A 573 -12.22 24.98 -24.06
CA PRO A 573 -13.31 25.31 -23.13
C PRO A 573 -14.43 24.26 -23.06
N LYS A 574 -14.58 23.44 -24.11
CA LYS A 574 -15.56 22.36 -24.19
C LYS A 574 -15.19 21.13 -23.35
N TYR A 575 -13.91 20.93 -23.02
CA TYR A 575 -13.41 19.77 -22.29
C TYR A 575 -12.78 20.19 -20.96
N MET A 576 -13.59 20.81 -20.09
CA MET A 576 -13.18 21.30 -18.77
C MET A 576 -12.49 20.23 -17.89
N MET A 577 -12.72 18.94 -18.15
CA MET A 577 -12.10 17.83 -17.42
C MET A 577 -10.57 17.86 -17.45
N PHE A 578 -9.93 18.24 -18.57
CA PHE A 578 -8.46 18.32 -18.60
C PHE A 578 -7.94 19.44 -17.72
N ARG A 579 -8.61 20.60 -17.71
CA ARG A 579 -8.30 21.69 -16.79
C ARG A 579 -8.55 21.31 -15.33
N THR A 580 -9.61 20.55 -15.04
CA THR A 580 -9.87 20.05 -13.68
C THR A 580 -8.81 19.05 -13.22
N TRP A 581 -8.34 18.18 -14.12
CA TRP A 581 -7.20 17.30 -13.86
C TRP A 581 -5.95 18.09 -13.49
N ASP A 582 -5.59 19.11 -14.29
CA ASP A 582 -4.41 19.92 -14.02
C ASP A 582 -4.53 20.70 -12.70
N LEU A 583 -5.70 21.28 -12.42
CA LEU A 583 -5.95 21.97 -11.14
C LEU A 583 -5.86 21.02 -9.94
N ALA A 584 -6.43 19.81 -10.04
CA ALA A 584 -6.36 18.82 -8.96
C ALA A 584 -4.92 18.35 -8.74
N ARG A 585 -4.17 18.10 -9.82
CA ARG A 585 -2.75 17.74 -9.76
C ARG A 585 -1.93 18.85 -9.11
N GLU A 586 -2.12 20.11 -9.52
CA GLU A 586 -1.44 21.27 -8.95
C GLU A 586 -1.78 21.46 -7.48
N GLN A 587 -3.04 21.25 -7.09
CA GLN A 587 -3.45 21.31 -5.68
C GLN A 587 -2.73 20.24 -4.85
N VAL A 588 -2.66 19.01 -5.33
CA VAL A 588 -1.91 17.93 -4.65
C VAL A 588 -0.43 18.28 -4.58
N GLU A 589 0.16 18.74 -5.67
CA GLU A 589 1.56 19.15 -5.73
C GLU A 589 1.86 20.29 -4.73
N GLN A 590 1.02 21.33 -4.67
CA GLN A 590 1.14 22.42 -3.70
C GLN A 590 1.00 21.95 -2.25
N ILE A 591 0.09 21.00 -1.98
CA ILE A 591 -0.08 20.42 -0.64
C ILE A 591 1.19 19.64 -0.25
N CYS A 592 1.76 18.87 -1.17
CA CYS A 592 2.87 17.97 -0.87
C CYS A 592 4.25 18.63 -0.91
N LEU A 593 4.43 19.68 -1.72
CA LEU A 593 5.67 20.45 -1.84
C LEU A 593 5.72 21.65 -0.89
N ASN A 594 4.81 21.78 0.07
CA ASN A 594 4.91 22.89 1.01
C ASN A 594 5.95 22.56 2.09
N THR A 595 6.99 23.38 2.21
CA THR A 595 8.06 23.22 3.22
C THR A 595 7.60 23.60 4.63
N ARG A 596 6.47 24.30 4.77
CA ARG A 596 5.97 24.79 6.05
C ARG A 596 4.82 23.91 6.55
N PRO A 597 5.02 23.09 7.61
CA PRO A 597 3.99 22.28 8.22
C PRO A 597 2.69 23.04 8.54
N ASN A 598 2.80 24.30 8.96
CA ASN A 598 1.69 25.16 9.35
C ASN A 598 0.77 25.56 8.19
N LEU A 599 1.25 25.49 6.94
CA LEU A 599 0.48 25.86 5.75
C LEU A 599 -0.22 24.64 5.11
N ILE A 600 0.28 23.44 5.39
CA ILE A 600 -0.28 22.16 4.92
C ILE A 600 -1.57 21.82 5.69
N VAL A 601 -1.65 22.20 6.97
CA VAL A 601 -2.83 21.97 7.81
C VAL A 601 -3.57 23.29 8.01
N LYS A 602 -4.68 23.51 7.29
CA LYS A 602 -5.50 24.73 7.42
C LYS A 602 -6.49 24.61 8.59
N GLN A 603 -6.68 25.70 9.33
CA GLN A 603 -7.58 25.76 10.48
C GLN A 603 -9.06 25.72 10.08
N GLY A 604 -9.81 24.81 10.67
CA GLY A 604 -11.28 24.78 10.60
C GLY A 604 -11.93 23.92 11.69
N THR A 605 -11.26 22.87 12.18
CA THR A 605 -11.75 22.07 13.31
C THR A 605 -11.29 22.66 14.64
N VAL A 606 -12.20 22.75 15.62
CA VAL A 606 -11.98 23.37 16.94
C VAL A 606 -10.81 22.71 17.70
N TYR A 607 -10.49 21.47 17.34
CA TYR A 607 -9.28 20.74 17.72
C TYR A 607 -8.67 20.19 16.43
N CYS A 608 -7.49 20.68 16.03
CA CYS A 608 -6.86 20.30 14.77
C CYS A 608 -6.69 18.78 14.66
N ALA A 609 -7.27 18.15 13.63
CA ALA A 609 -7.29 16.69 13.46
C ALA A 609 -5.91 16.12 13.03
N PRO A 610 -5.22 15.31 13.86
CA PRO A 610 -3.94 14.70 13.52
C PRO A 610 -4.08 13.16 13.39
N GLY A 611 -4.56 12.66 12.25
CA GLY A 611 -4.29 11.32 11.72
C GLY A 611 -2.84 11.03 11.30
N TYR A 612 -1.91 11.30 12.23
CA TYR A 612 -0.73 10.45 12.48
C TYR A 612 -0.18 10.69 13.89
N ALA A 613 -0.58 11.76 14.57
CA ALA A 613 -0.05 12.04 15.89
C ALA A 613 -0.95 12.87 16.83
N ALA A 614 -2.20 12.48 17.04
CA ALA A 614 -2.66 12.44 18.43
C ALA A 614 -2.02 11.25 19.19
N ILE A 615 -0.88 10.72 18.74
CA ILE A 615 -0.08 9.72 19.46
C ILE A 615 -0.86 8.39 19.61
N GLY A 616 -1.75 8.11 18.65
CA GLY A 616 -2.70 7.00 18.76
C GLY A 616 -3.94 7.31 19.61
N HIS A 617 -4.27 8.59 19.79
CA HIS A 617 -5.47 9.06 20.50
C HIS A 617 -6.44 9.89 19.61
N PRO A 618 -7.05 9.32 18.56
CA PRO A 618 -8.08 9.96 17.77
C PRO A 618 -9.23 10.55 18.59
N GLU A 619 -9.48 10.10 19.82
CA GLU A 619 -10.48 10.68 20.74
C GLU A 619 -10.47 12.20 20.84
N PHE A 620 -9.27 12.78 20.80
CA PHE A 620 -9.10 14.21 21.00
C PHE A 620 -9.60 15.01 19.80
N ILE A 621 -9.82 14.36 18.67
CA ILE A 621 -10.29 14.93 17.40
C ILE A 621 -11.82 15.06 17.42
N PHE A 622 -12.51 14.06 17.94
CA PHE A 622 -13.97 13.94 17.85
C PHE A 622 -14.70 14.48 19.08
N SER A 623 -13.96 14.99 20.07
CA SER A 623 -14.53 15.59 21.27
C SER A 623 -14.86 17.06 21.04
N ASP A 624 -16.10 17.46 21.30
CA ASP A 624 -16.52 18.88 21.37
C ASP A 624 -15.86 19.64 22.54
N ARG A 625 -15.08 18.95 23.36
CA ARG A 625 -14.42 19.48 24.55
C ARG A 625 -12.94 19.14 24.52
N GLU A 626 -12.13 20.08 25.01
CA GLU A 626 -10.71 19.85 25.19
C GLU A 626 -10.48 18.63 26.10
N PRO A 627 -9.57 17.70 25.73
CA PRO A 627 -9.25 16.56 26.58
C PRO A 627 -8.74 16.99 27.96
N PRO A 628 -8.91 16.16 29.01
CA PRO A 628 -8.33 16.44 30.32
C PRO A 628 -6.81 16.63 30.21
N LYS A 629 -6.29 17.72 30.78
CA LYS A 629 -4.87 18.08 30.67
C LYS A 629 -3.92 16.97 31.11
N GLY A 630 -4.23 16.24 32.18
CA GLY A 630 -3.43 15.09 32.63
C GLY A 630 -3.35 13.96 31.59
N ALA A 631 -4.42 13.74 30.81
CA ALA A 631 -4.39 12.78 29.70
C ALA A 631 -3.48 13.28 28.57
N ILE A 632 -3.55 14.57 28.24
CA ILE A 632 -2.66 15.18 27.24
C ILE A 632 -1.18 14.95 27.64
N VAL A 633 -0.80 15.22 28.89
CA VAL A 633 0.60 15.02 29.34
C VAL A 633 1.07 13.58 29.16
N LYS A 634 0.28 12.59 29.59
CA LYS A 634 0.64 11.17 29.49
C LYS A 634 0.82 10.72 28.04
N VAL A 635 -0.10 11.15 27.19
CA VAL A 635 -0.10 10.84 25.76
C VAL A 635 1.17 11.41 25.13
N PHE A 636 1.43 12.71 25.31
CA PHE A 636 2.63 13.37 24.79
C PHE A 636 3.93 12.75 25.29
N SER A 637 4.04 12.42 26.58
CA SER A 637 5.23 11.74 27.13
C SER A 637 5.57 10.48 26.33
N THR A 638 4.57 9.62 26.10
CA THR A 638 4.77 8.32 25.43
C THR A 638 5.21 8.49 23.98
N ALA A 639 4.64 9.42 23.23
CA ALA A 639 5.07 9.65 21.84
C ALA A 639 6.43 10.29 21.74
N ILE A 640 6.72 11.28 22.59
CA ILE A 640 8.01 11.96 22.56
C ILE A 640 9.12 10.95 22.86
N ASP A 641 8.90 10.04 23.82
CA ASP A 641 9.83 8.95 24.11
C ASP A 641 10.03 8.01 22.92
N LYS A 642 8.94 7.60 22.25
CA LYS A 642 9.00 6.76 21.05
C LYS A 642 9.71 7.45 19.89
N LEU A 643 9.49 8.75 19.71
CA LEU A 643 10.14 9.53 18.65
C LEU A 643 11.63 9.70 18.95
N ASP A 644 11.97 10.12 20.17
CA ASP A 644 13.36 10.33 20.59
C ASP A 644 14.20 9.06 20.46
N ALA A 645 13.63 7.89 20.81
CA ALA A 645 14.28 6.60 20.63
C ALA A 645 14.54 6.22 19.15
N LYS A 646 13.75 6.75 18.21
CA LYS A 646 13.92 6.53 16.76
C LYS A 646 14.90 7.52 16.13
N LEU A 647 15.02 8.72 16.69
CA LEU A 647 15.88 9.76 16.12
C LEU A 647 17.37 9.44 16.39
N PRO A 648 18.25 9.52 15.37
CA PRO A 648 19.68 9.37 15.58
C PRO A 648 20.20 10.45 16.53
N TYR A 649 21.40 10.26 17.10
CA TYR A 649 21.99 11.24 18.02
C TYR A 649 22.04 12.65 17.42
N PHE A 650 22.35 12.73 16.12
CA PHE A 650 22.39 13.96 15.33
C PHE A 650 21.55 13.78 14.07
N VAL A 651 20.64 14.73 13.81
CA VAL A 651 19.89 14.83 12.56
C VAL A 651 20.45 16.02 11.80
N PRO A 652 21.15 15.83 10.67
CA PRO A 652 21.65 16.95 9.89
C PRO A 652 20.48 17.77 9.35
N ARG A 653 20.58 19.10 9.40
CA ARG A 653 19.61 19.97 8.72
C ARG A 653 19.74 19.75 7.20
N PRO A 654 18.64 19.44 6.50
CA PRO A 654 18.67 19.23 5.06
C PRO A 654 19.10 20.52 4.33
N SER A 655 20.04 20.37 3.40
CA SER A 655 20.59 21.47 2.61
C SER A 655 19.85 21.71 1.31
N ASP A 656 19.21 20.69 0.75
CA ASP A 656 18.42 20.77 -0.48
C ASP A 656 16.91 20.86 -0.19
N GLU A 657 16.19 21.43 -1.15
CA GLU A 657 14.75 21.71 -1.07
C GLU A 657 13.92 20.42 -0.92
N GLU A 658 14.27 19.34 -1.63
CA GLU A 658 13.57 18.06 -1.56
C GLU A 658 13.69 17.42 -0.18
N ALA A 659 14.90 17.39 0.38
CA ALA A 659 15.10 16.90 1.75
C ALA A 659 14.39 17.79 2.80
N GLN A 660 14.20 19.09 2.54
CA GLN A 660 13.39 19.96 3.38
C GLN A 660 11.89 19.63 3.31
N HIS A 661 11.35 19.32 2.12
CA HIS A 661 9.96 18.84 2.00
C HIS A 661 9.73 17.54 2.76
N ILE A 662 10.65 16.59 2.62
CA ILE A 662 10.58 15.29 3.31
C ILE A 662 10.64 15.48 4.82
N LEU A 663 11.52 16.36 5.30
CA LEU A 663 11.56 16.73 6.71
C LEU A 663 10.24 17.37 7.15
N GLY A 664 9.71 18.33 6.39
CA GLY A 664 8.43 18.98 6.67
C GLY A 664 7.29 17.98 6.80
N ARG A 665 7.19 17.03 5.86
CA ARG A 665 6.24 15.92 5.89
C ARG A 665 6.42 15.04 7.12
N THR A 666 7.65 14.61 7.39
CA THR A 666 7.95 13.77 8.55
C THR A 666 7.54 14.46 9.86
N VAL A 667 7.77 15.78 9.95
CA VAL A 667 7.35 16.60 11.09
C VAL A 667 5.83 16.60 11.23
N ILE A 668 5.08 16.80 10.14
CA ILE A 668 3.61 16.76 10.13
C ILE A 668 3.07 15.39 10.57
N GLU A 669 3.73 14.31 10.15
CA GLU A 669 3.38 12.93 10.50
C GLU A 669 3.85 12.52 11.92
N SER A 670 4.46 13.43 12.69
CA SER A 670 5.02 13.15 14.01
C SER A 670 4.33 13.93 15.15
N VAL A 671 4.73 13.64 16.39
CA VAL A 671 4.32 14.42 17.58
C VAL A 671 4.80 15.87 17.55
N CYS A 672 5.69 16.22 16.62
CA CYS A 672 6.17 17.58 16.40
C CYS A 672 5.30 18.41 15.47
N ASN A 673 4.18 17.86 15.00
CA ASN A 673 3.21 18.60 14.22
C ASN A 673 2.73 19.86 14.98
N PRO A 674 2.69 21.04 14.33
CA PRO A 674 2.20 22.28 14.93
C PRO A 674 0.82 22.17 15.61
N CYS A 675 -0.10 21.42 15.00
CA CYS A 675 -1.46 21.20 15.50
C CYS A 675 -1.49 20.41 16.81
N THR A 676 -0.58 19.45 16.97
CA THR A 676 -0.51 18.62 18.19
C THR A 676 0.26 19.39 19.27
N GLY A 677 1.32 20.10 18.90
CA GLY A 677 2.03 21.03 19.78
C GLY A 677 1.11 22.05 20.45
N GLU A 678 0.09 22.56 19.76
CA GLU A 678 -0.90 23.48 20.34
C GLU A 678 -1.61 22.91 21.58
N LEU A 679 -1.95 21.61 21.58
CA LEU A 679 -2.60 20.97 22.73
C LEU A 679 -1.69 20.95 23.96
N LEU A 680 -0.38 20.74 23.78
CA LEU A 680 0.57 20.61 24.88
C LEU A 680 1.15 21.96 25.34
N VAL A 681 1.60 22.79 24.40
CA VAL A 681 2.36 24.03 24.68
C VAL A 681 1.70 25.29 24.11
N GLY A 682 0.67 25.16 23.28
CA GLY A 682 -0.04 26.29 22.68
C GLY A 682 0.62 26.80 21.40
N ARG A 683 0.11 27.90 20.85
CA ARG A 683 0.71 28.60 19.70
C ARG A 683 1.50 29.81 20.17
N ASN A 684 2.51 30.22 19.42
CA ASN A 684 3.14 31.52 19.59
C ASN A 684 2.16 32.60 19.12
N PRO A 685 1.85 33.65 19.90
CA PRO A 685 2.50 34.09 21.15
C PRO A 685 1.94 33.54 22.47
N ASP A 686 0.83 32.80 22.45
CA ASP A 686 0.09 32.30 23.62
C ASP A 686 0.76 31.13 24.38
N TRP A 687 2.04 30.84 24.12
CA TRP A 687 2.76 29.75 24.78
C TRP A 687 2.73 29.88 26.31
N LYS A 688 3.04 31.07 26.83
CA LYS A 688 3.05 31.34 28.28
C LYS A 688 1.68 31.05 28.91
N ASP A 689 0.61 31.49 28.26
CA ASP A 689 -0.76 31.32 28.77
C ASP A 689 -1.18 29.85 28.79
N ARG A 690 -0.84 29.11 27.73
CA ARG A 690 -1.14 27.67 27.67
C ARG A 690 -0.34 26.89 28.71
N ILE A 691 0.95 27.17 28.85
CA ILE A 691 1.83 26.53 29.83
C ILE A 691 1.35 26.82 31.26
N ALA A 692 0.99 28.07 31.55
CA ALA A 692 0.41 28.46 32.83
C ALA A 692 -0.89 27.69 33.13
N LYS A 693 -1.75 27.44 32.13
CA LYS A 693 -2.97 26.63 32.32
C LYS A 693 -2.69 25.20 32.74
N PHE A 694 -1.57 24.59 32.35
CA PHE A 694 -1.18 23.25 32.80
C PHE A 694 -0.49 23.28 34.17
N LEU A 695 0.39 24.24 34.41
CA LEU A 695 1.12 24.37 35.67
C LEU A 695 0.20 24.66 36.87
N HIS A 696 -0.92 25.35 36.65
CA HIS A 696 -1.91 25.70 37.69
C HIS A 696 -3.13 24.76 37.70
N ASP A 697 -3.11 23.66 36.96
CA ASP A 697 -4.22 22.69 36.96
C ASP A 697 -4.02 21.63 38.05
N ASP A 698 -4.98 21.53 38.97
CA ASP A 698 -4.92 20.56 40.08
C ASP A 698 -4.88 19.09 39.62
N GLY A 699 -5.34 18.80 38.40
CA GLY A 699 -5.31 17.49 37.78
C GLY A 699 -4.00 17.13 37.07
N VAL A 700 -3.00 18.02 37.10
CA VAL A 700 -1.72 17.85 36.40
C VAL A 700 -0.56 17.95 37.38
N ASN A 701 0.36 17.00 37.34
CA ASN A 701 1.62 17.13 38.05
C ASN A 701 2.51 18.15 37.29
N ALA A 702 2.67 19.36 37.84
CA ALA A 702 3.43 20.44 37.21
C ALA A 702 4.88 20.05 36.87
N THR A 703 5.53 19.22 37.69
CA THR A 703 6.89 18.73 37.44
C THR A 703 6.94 17.78 36.25
N GLU A 704 5.97 16.87 36.16
CA GLU A 704 5.82 15.94 35.04
C GLU A 704 5.54 16.69 33.75
N TYR A 705 4.57 17.62 33.76
CA TYR A 705 4.27 18.47 32.62
C TYR A 705 5.48 19.26 32.13
N THR A 706 6.21 19.90 33.05
CA THR A 706 7.42 20.67 32.72
C THR A 706 8.46 19.77 32.05
N GLY A 707 8.67 18.55 32.58
CA GLY A 707 9.57 17.56 31.98
C GLY A 707 9.15 17.18 30.55
N VAL A 708 7.86 16.89 30.35
CA VAL A 708 7.30 16.52 29.04
C VAL A 708 7.42 17.69 28.05
N ALA A 709 7.06 18.90 28.43
CA ALA A 709 7.13 20.09 27.58
C ALA A 709 8.58 20.44 27.20
N LYS A 710 9.52 20.41 28.16
CA LYS A 710 10.96 20.62 27.88
C LYS A 710 11.49 19.56 26.93
N LYS A 711 11.10 18.29 27.12
CA LYS A 711 11.49 17.18 26.23
C LYS A 711 10.91 17.36 24.83
N TRP A 712 9.63 17.77 24.72
CA TRP A 712 8.99 18.05 23.43
C TRP A 712 9.77 19.10 22.63
N PHE A 713 10.08 20.25 23.23
CA PHE A 713 10.89 21.29 22.57
C PHE A 713 12.24 20.74 22.11
N ALA A 714 12.95 20.00 22.96
CA ALA A 714 14.25 19.44 22.63
C ALA A 714 14.19 18.40 21.49
N THR A 715 13.26 17.45 21.57
CA THR A 715 13.09 16.37 20.58
C THR A 715 12.62 16.93 19.24
N CYS A 716 11.70 17.89 19.23
CA CYS A 716 11.20 18.48 18.00
C CYS A 716 12.21 19.43 17.35
N SER A 717 12.98 20.20 18.13
CA SER A 717 14.12 20.94 17.58
C SER A 717 15.18 20.01 16.99
N LYS A 718 15.51 18.91 17.68
CA LYS A 718 16.43 17.88 17.18
C LYS A 718 15.94 17.28 15.86
N MET A 719 14.64 16.96 15.76
CA MET A 719 14.04 16.43 14.53
C MET A 719 14.18 17.41 13.36
N MET A 720 14.01 18.72 13.61
CA MET A 720 14.19 19.77 12.62
C MET A 720 15.68 20.07 12.28
N GLY A 721 16.62 19.29 12.84
CA GLY A 721 18.06 19.47 12.63
C GLY A 721 18.66 20.66 13.38
N HIS A 722 17.98 21.14 14.43
CA HIS A 722 18.49 22.18 15.31
C HIS A 722 19.10 21.58 16.58
N GLU A 723 20.39 21.84 16.80
CA GLU A 723 21.05 21.51 18.06
C GLU A 723 21.00 22.72 19.00
N LEU A 724 20.05 22.71 19.94
CA LEU A 724 19.94 23.77 20.93
C LEU A 724 21.00 23.59 22.02
N SER A 725 21.87 24.60 22.19
CA SER A 725 22.81 24.69 23.31
C SER A 725 22.07 24.72 24.65
N ARG A 726 22.77 24.48 25.77
CA ARG A 726 22.17 24.57 27.11
C ARG A 726 21.61 25.98 27.37
N GLU A 727 22.34 27.02 26.97
CA GLU A 727 21.92 28.42 27.11
C GLU A 727 20.67 28.72 26.26
N GLN A 728 20.64 28.25 25.01
CA GLN A 728 19.49 28.45 24.12
C GLN A 728 18.22 27.76 24.67
N ARG A 729 18.36 26.56 25.24
CA ARG A 729 17.25 25.87 25.91
C ARG A 729 16.74 26.67 27.10
N LYS A 730 17.63 27.20 27.94
CA LYS A 730 17.28 28.03 29.09
C LYS A 730 16.46 29.26 28.66
N ILE A 731 16.97 30.00 27.67
CA ILE A 731 16.28 31.18 27.11
C ILE A 731 14.89 30.83 26.56
N ILE A 732 14.77 29.72 25.83
CA ILE A 732 13.47 29.27 25.32
C ILE A 732 12.53 28.95 26.49
N TRP A 733 13.00 28.18 27.48
CA TRP A 733 12.19 27.75 28.62
C TRP A 733 11.73 28.92 29.49
N GLU A 734 12.58 29.90 29.78
CA GLU A 734 12.21 31.16 30.44
C GLU A 734 11.17 31.92 29.59
N ARG A 735 11.43 32.07 28.29
CA ARG A 735 10.52 32.77 27.36
C ARG A 735 9.14 32.12 27.28
N VAL A 736 9.02 30.80 27.40
CA VAL A 736 7.72 30.11 27.35
C VAL A 736 7.11 29.87 28.73
N GLY A 737 7.81 30.19 29.83
CA GLY A 737 7.31 30.02 31.19
C GLY A 737 7.45 28.59 31.76
N LEU A 738 8.40 27.80 31.25
CA LEU A 738 8.79 26.48 31.78
C LEU A 738 9.92 26.57 32.82
N GLU A 739 10.51 27.75 32.99
CA GLU A 739 11.37 28.12 34.11
C GLU A 739 10.89 29.44 34.72
N PRO A 740 11.03 29.62 36.05
CA PRO A 740 10.71 30.89 36.68
C PRO A 740 11.60 32.00 36.10
N ASP A 741 11.02 33.17 35.84
CA ASP A 741 11.76 34.38 35.48
C ASP A 741 12.60 34.79 36.71
N ASP A 742 13.94 34.68 36.63
CA ASP A 742 14.89 35.11 37.67
C ASP A 742 14.98 36.64 37.80
#